data_AF-A0A939S967-F1
#
_entry.id   AF-A0A939S967-F1
#
_cell.length_a   1.000
_cell.length_b   1.000
_cell.length_c   1.000
_cell.angle_alpha   90.00
_cell.angle_beta   90.00
_cell.angle_gamma   90.00
#
_symmetry.space_group_name_H-M   'P 1'
#
loop_
_entity.id
_entity.type
_entity.pdbx_description
1 polymer ?
#
loop_
_entity_poly.entity_id
_entity_poly.type
_entity_poly.pdbx_seq_one_letter_code
_entity_poly.pdbx_strand_id
1 'polypeptide(L)'
;MPDVREAPRRADANRASAGFRTDIQGLRAIAVLLVVIYHAGVSQLSGGFIGVDVFFVISGFLITSHLVQRLEGGGLRLSDFYARRVRRLLPAAWTVAVLTVVFGVAFLPRIVLPDLLTEAAATIAYIPNMLFAWRSTDYLANESPSAFQHYWSLGIEEQFYLFWPLILLLVWRMCRGSRPVLFATTAVITAASFVLGLWLTEWREPWAFFLLPSRAWELGVGALLALALVLWPRLREDARWKPWLAWLGIAAVGVTAFVYTSATPFPGWQAAVPVIGTALVILAGTGVGAGTGAQSGTVLGRVLATAPFQFFGKISYSLYLVHWPLLILPQAVRGWGDPLPLPVTLALGALSIPIAWLCWRFVEEPGRSPKRWWAASSRRSLPVALAGAVAFALAAIPAANALNNIPLDSGKQGEQTTLALHPTGTAFVPNNLTPSLSRAEDDNPIIYDDGCHLDQDTTELRDDCLFTSAGNGPVAQVSASGGGSATGLSPESAARPPLVVLFGNSHAASWFPALNELAERDEIALLSLTKSSCPSADVSVTTPPGSICSEWRDNVLDAISELKPAVVFLGNNTNMGKTPPEEWSEGFRSTIERIEPPSRVVVIEDVPNFDDLPEFEEGPDVCLSRNLDDTSGCAPAAEDLIRADVNDAVRDTAERTGARYLPVTDWLCGETCPPILGNTLVYRDSHHLTETFSREFAPIFADVIREETASD
;
A
#
# COMPACT_ATOMS: atom_id res chain seq x y z
N MET A 1 3.32 -4.03 -76.31
CA MET A 1 2.72 -5.02 -75.40
C MET A 1 2.62 -4.36 -74.03
N PRO A 2 1.41 -4.17 -73.48
CA PRO A 2 1.23 -3.47 -72.22
C PRO A 2 1.51 -4.38 -71.01
N ASP A 3 2.07 -3.74 -70.00
CA ASP A 3 2.50 -4.23 -68.69
C ASP A 3 1.28 -4.67 -67.85
N VAL A 4 1.19 -5.97 -67.55
CA VAL A 4 0.10 -6.57 -66.77
C VAL A 4 0.43 -6.39 -65.29
N ARG A 5 -0.16 -5.36 -64.68
CA ARG A 5 -0.23 -5.22 -63.21
C ARG A 5 -1.03 -6.39 -62.64
N GLU A 6 -0.37 -7.31 -61.94
CA GLU A 6 -1.02 -8.32 -61.10
C GLU A 6 -1.95 -7.63 -60.09
N ALA A 7 -3.25 -7.87 -60.24
CA ALA A 7 -4.24 -7.48 -59.25
C ALA A 7 -3.96 -8.21 -57.92
N PRO A 8 -4.12 -7.56 -56.75
CA PRO A 8 -3.92 -8.21 -55.47
C PRO A 8 -4.85 -9.41 -55.34
N ARG A 9 -4.29 -10.58 -55.00
CA ARG A 9 -5.02 -11.84 -54.85
C ARG A 9 -6.15 -11.61 -53.83
N ARG A 10 -7.38 -12.01 -54.18
CA ARG A 10 -8.60 -11.95 -53.34
C ARG A 10 -8.43 -12.51 -51.91
N ALA A 11 -7.39 -13.28 -51.64
CA ALA A 11 -7.03 -13.79 -50.31
C ALA A 11 -6.55 -12.70 -49.33
N ASP A 12 -5.94 -11.60 -49.81
CA ASP A 12 -5.45 -10.53 -48.93
C ASP A 12 -6.56 -9.54 -48.52
N ALA A 13 -7.60 -9.39 -49.34
CA ALA A 13 -8.79 -8.61 -49.00
C ALA A 13 -9.65 -9.29 -47.92
N ASN A 14 -9.72 -10.62 -47.91
CA ASN A 14 -10.49 -11.39 -46.91
C ASN A 14 -9.79 -11.55 -45.55
N ARG A 15 -8.49 -11.23 -45.43
CA ARG A 15 -7.78 -11.22 -44.13
C ARG A 15 -7.97 -9.91 -43.35
N ALA A 16 -8.49 -8.86 -43.99
CA ALA A 16 -8.67 -7.54 -43.40
C ALA A 16 -9.98 -7.37 -42.59
N SER A 17 -10.85 -8.38 -42.53
CA SER A 17 -12.16 -8.29 -41.85
C SER A 17 -12.30 -9.19 -40.62
N ALA A 18 -11.27 -9.31 -39.78
CA ALA A 18 -11.52 -9.58 -38.37
C ALA A 18 -12.14 -8.29 -37.79
N GLY A 19 -13.48 -8.20 -37.79
CA GLY A 19 -14.22 -6.97 -37.52
C GLY A 19 -13.82 -6.33 -36.18
N PHE A 20 -13.60 -5.01 -36.19
CA PHE A 20 -13.38 -4.21 -34.99
C PHE A 20 -14.57 -4.36 -34.03
N ARG A 21 -14.30 -4.75 -32.78
CA ARG A 21 -15.30 -4.95 -31.73
C ARG A 21 -15.67 -3.63 -31.05
N THR A 22 -16.68 -2.94 -31.60
CA THR A 22 -17.18 -1.65 -31.08
C THR A 22 -17.76 -1.77 -29.68
N ASP A 23 -18.34 -2.91 -29.33
CA ASP A 23 -18.84 -3.22 -28.01
C ASP A 23 -17.72 -3.28 -26.95
N ILE A 24 -16.59 -3.93 -27.25
CA ILE A 24 -15.42 -3.95 -26.35
C ILE A 24 -14.84 -2.55 -26.20
N GLN A 25 -14.79 -1.78 -27.28
CA GLN A 25 -14.36 -0.39 -27.24
C GLN A 25 -15.25 0.46 -26.34
N GLY A 26 -16.57 0.30 -26.43
CA GLY A 26 -17.50 1.00 -25.55
C GLY A 26 -17.41 0.53 -24.09
N LEU A 27 -17.12 -0.75 -23.85
CA LEU A 27 -16.90 -1.26 -22.49
C LEU A 27 -15.63 -0.65 -21.86
N ARG A 28 -14.56 -0.45 -22.65
CA ARG A 28 -13.36 0.30 -22.22
C ARG A 28 -13.68 1.75 -21.84
N ALA A 29 -14.67 2.37 -22.47
CA ALA A 29 -15.12 3.72 -22.11
C ALA A 29 -15.81 3.72 -20.75
N ILE A 30 -16.69 2.75 -20.49
CA ILE A 30 -17.35 2.61 -19.19
C ILE A 30 -16.30 2.40 -18.10
N ALA A 31 -15.37 1.46 -18.30
CA ALA A 31 -14.31 1.15 -17.36
C ALA A 31 -13.47 2.39 -16.96
N VAL A 32 -12.96 3.16 -17.94
CA VAL A 32 -12.15 4.35 -17.60
C VAL A 32 -12.98 5.46 -16.95
N LEU A 33 -14.22 5.66 -17.36
CA LEU A 33 -15.07 6.70 -16.79
C LEU A 33 -15.44 6.39 -15.33
N LEU A 34 -15.67 5.11 -14.99
CA LEU A 34 -15.88 4.70 -13.60
C LEU A 34 -14.67 5.05 -12.73
N VAL A 35 -13.45 4.73 -13.20
CA VAL A 35 -12.21 5.04 -12.47
C VAL A 35 -12.02 6.54 -12.30
N VAL A 36 -12.18 7.32 -13.38
CA VAL A 36 -11.99 8.79 -13.34
C VAL A 36 -12.99 9.45 -12.41
N ILE A 37 -14.26 9.03 -12.44
CA ILE A 37 -15.31 9.61 -11.59
C ILE A 37 -15.08 9.25 -10.12
N TYR A 38 -14.68 8.01 -9.84
CA TYR A 38 -14.31 7.57 -8.50
C TYR A 38 -13.13 8.38 -7.95
N HIS A 39 -12.03 8.50 -8.69
CA HIS A 39 -10.87 9.29 -8.26
C HIS A 39 -11.15 10.79 -8.18
N ALA A 40 -12.18 11.30 -8.86
CA ALA A 40 -12.61 12.69 -8.69
C ALA A 40 -13.41 12.93 -7.40
N GLY A 41 -13.68 11.90 -6.59
CA GLY A 41 -14.34 12.03 -5.27
C GLY A 41 -15.87 11.99 -5.29
N VAL A 42 -16.48 11.43 -6.34
CA VAL A 42 -17.95 11.31 -6.40
C VAL A 42 -18.42 10.15 -5.52
N SER A 43 -18.96 10.49 -4.35
CA SER A 43 -19.35 9.52 -3.31
C SER A 43 -20.41 8.49 -3.74
N GLN A 44 -21.30 8.83 -4.70
CA GLN A 44 -22.29 7.88 -5.22
C GLN A 44 -21.67 6.76 -6.07
N LEU A 45 -20.44 6.95 -6.55
CA LEU A 45 -19.70 5.97 -7.35
C LEU A 45 -18.45 5.51 -6.59
N SER A 46 -18.61 5.24 -5.29
CA SER A 46 -17.56 4.76 -4.38
C SER A 46 -16.93 3.43 -4.81
N GLY A 47 -17.62 2.65 -5.65
CA GLY A 47 -17.12 1.39 -6.20
C GLY A 47 -16.44 1.55 -7.58
N GLY A 48 -16.22 2.77 -8.08
CA GLY A 48 -15.73 2.96 -9.46
C GLY A 48 -14.32 2.42 -9.74
N PHE A 49 -13.54 2.10 -8.70
CA PHE A 49 -12.24 1.40 -8.82
C PHE A 49 -12.36 0.05 -9.55
N ILE A 50 -13.53 -0.60 -9.51
CA ILE A 50 -13.79 -1.88 -10.23
C ILE A 50 -13.64 -1.77 -11.75
N GLY A 51 -13.58 -0.54 -12.30
CA GLY A 51 -13.28 -0.33 -13.71
C GLY A 51 -11.94 -0.96 -14.14
N VAL A 52 -11.00 -1.13 -13.21
CA VAL A 52 -9.74 -1.84 -13.48
C VAL A 52 -9.97 -3.34 -13.73
N ASP A 53 -10.83 -4.00 -12.96
CA ASP A 53 -11.19 -5.41 -13.15
C ASP A 53 -11.88 -5.63 -14.51
N VAL A 54 -12.71 -4.66 -14.94
CA VAL A 54 -13.29 -4.65 -16.29
C VAL A 54 -12.18 -4.61 -17.35
N PHE A 55 -11.14 -3.79 -17.14
CA PHE A 55 -9.98 -3.75 -18.03
C PHE A 55 -9.21 -5.07 -18.05
N PHE A 56 -8.98 -5.70 -16.89
CA PHE A 56 -8.27 -6.98 -16.80
C PHE A 56 -8.97 -8.08 -17.60
N VAL A 57 -10.29 -8.21 -17.49
CA VAL A 57 -11.05 -9.19 -18.28
C VAL A 57 -10.96 -8.89 -19.79
N ILE A 58 -11.10 -7.63 -20.20
CA ILE A 58 -10.96 -7.21 -21.61
C ILE A 58 -9.56 -7.57 -22.13
N SER A 59 -8.54 -7.26 -21.33
CA SER A 59 -7.13 -7.48 -21.64
C SER A 59 -6.80 -8.96 -21.82
N GLY A 60 -7.23 -9.80 -20.87
CA GLY A 60 -7.10 -11.25 -20.96
C GLY A 60 -7.80 -11.86 -22.18
N PHE A 61 -9.00 -11.38 -22.50
CA PHE A 61 -9.77 -11.81 -23.67
C PHE A 61 -9.08 -11.46 -24.99
N LEU A 62 -8.68 -10.19 -25.16
CA LEU A 62 -8.09 -9.70 -26.40
C LEU A 62 -6.71 -10.31 -26.66
N ILE A 63 -5.87 -10.40 -25.63
CA ILE A 63 -4.52 -10.92 -25.79
C ILE A 63 -4.55 -12.42 -26.11
N THR A 64 -5.38 -13.19 -25.42
CA THR A 64 -5.50 -14.64 -25.62
C THR A 64 -6.08 -14.94 -27.00
N SER A 65 -7.12 -14.20 -27.42
CA SER A 65 -7.68 -14.30 -28.77
C SER A 65 -6.61 -14.07 -29.85
N HIS A 66 -5.76 -13.05 -29.69
CA HIS A 66 -4.67 -12.76 -30.62
C HIS A 66 -3.59 -13.86 -30.64
N LEU A 67 -3.18 -14.33 -29.46
CA LEU A 67 -2.12 -15.33 -29.31
C LEU A 67 -2.54 -16.68 -29.89
N VAL A 68 -3.75 -17.15 -29.58
CA VAL A 68 -4.30 -18.40 -30.11
C VAL A 68 -4.40 -18.36 -31.63
N GLN A 69 -4.90 -17.25 -32.20
CA GLN A 69 -4.94 -17.07 -33.66
C GLN A 69 -3.55 -17.18 -34.31
N ARG A 70 -2.50 -16.65 -33.65
CA ARG A 70 -1.12 -16.72 -34.14
C ARG A 70 -0.49 -18.11 -34.00
N LEU A 71 -0.80 -18.82 -32.92
CA LEU A 71 -0.34 -20.18 -32.67
C LEU A 71 -0.92 -21.15 -33.71
N GLU A 72 -2.21 -21.04 -33.99
CA GLU A 72 -2.89 -21.83 -35.03
C GLU A 72 -2.36 -21.52 -36.44
N GLY A 73 -1.99 -20.27 -36.70
CA GLY A 73 -1.33 -19.84 -37.93
C GLY A 73 0.15 -20.24 -38.04
N GLY A 74 0.71 -20.99 -37.07
CA GLY A 74 2.08 -21.51 -37.11
C GLY A 74 3.20 -20.49 -36.88
N GLY A 75 2.89 -19.29 -36.37
CA GLY A 75 3.80 -18.14 -36.45
C GLY A 75 3.78 -17.18 -35.25
N LEU A 76 3.92 -17.68 -34.02
CA LEU A 76 4.13 -16.81 -32.85
C LEU A 76 5.62 -16.46 -32.69
N ARG A 77 5.98 -15.23 -33.08
CA ARG A 77 7.28 -14.62 -32.76
C ARG A 77 7.13 -13.69 -31.56
N LEU A 78 7.68 -14.10 -30.42
CA LEU A 78 7.57 -13.37 -29.15
C LEU A 78 8.19 -11.97 -29.23
N SER A 79 9.35 -11.83 -29.85
CA SER A 79 10.00 -10.52 -30.04
C SER A 79 9.12 -9.54 -30.80
N ASP A 80 8.41 -9.98 -31.84
CA ASP A 80 7.50 -9.14 -32.60
C ASP A 80 6.25 -8.77 -31.80
N PHE A 81 5.79 -9.68 -30.92
CA PHE A 81 4.69 -9.44 -30.01
C PHE A 81 5.04 -8.36 -28.98
N TYR A 82 6.13 -8.53 -28.23
CA TYR A 82 6.58 -7.55 -27.23
C TYR A 82 6.91 -6.21 -27.87
N ALA A 83 7.57 -6.21 -29.04
CA ALA A 83 7.86 -4.99 -29.78
C ALA A 83 6.61 -4.19 -30.16
N ARG A 84 5.50 -4.85 -30.51
CA ARG A 84 4.22 -4.15 -30.78
C ARG A 84 3.66 -3.53 -29.50
N ARG A 85 3.74 -4.21 -28.37
CA ARG A 85 3.23 -3.73 -27.08
C ARG A 85 4.04 -2.52 -26.59
N VAL A 86 5.37 -2.63 -26.61
CA VAL A 86 6.31 -1.54 -26.31
C VAL A 86 6.00 -0.27 -27.11
N ARG A 87 5.83 -0.39 -28.44
CA ARG A 87 5.50 0.75 -29.31
C ARG A 87 4.13 1.36 -29.03
N ARG A 88 3.21 0.56 -28.49
CA ARG A 88 1.83 0.96 -28.23
C ARG A 88 1.68 1.73 -26.93
N LEU A 89 2.46 1.37 -25.90
CA LEU A 89 2.24 1.81 -24.52
C LEU A 89 3.30 2.77 -23.99
N LEU A 90 4.58 2.36 -24.08
CA LEU A 90 5.68 3.09 -23.44
C LEU A 90 5.71 4.58 -23.74
N PRO A 91 5.49 5.06 -25.00
CA PRO A 91 5.58 6.48 -25.29
C PRO A 91 4.67 7.34 -24.40
N ALA A 92 3.41 6.93 -24.22
CA ALA A 92 2.46 7.71 -23.43
C ALA A 92 2.71 7.53 -21.93
N ALA A 93 2.94 6.30 -21.46
CA ALA A 93 3.27 6.01 -20.06
C ALA A 93 4.50 6.82 -19.58
N TRP A 94 5.61 6.74 -20.32
CA TRP A 94 6.82 7.46 -19.95
C TRP A 94 6.68 8.97 -20.08
N THR A 95 5.93 9.47 -21.07
CA THR A 95 5.69 10.91 -21.18
C THR A 95 4.96 11.43 -19.95
N VAL A 96 3.87 10.76 -19.55
CA VAL A 96 3.14 11.14 -18.33
C VAL A 96 4.03 11.00 -17.11
N ALA A 97 4.78 9.91 -16.98
CA ALA A 97 5.64 9.71 -15.83
C ALA A 97 6.75 10.77 -15.69
N VAL A 98 7.41 11.13 -16.79
CA VAL A 98 8.42 12.20 -16.78
C VAL A 98 7.79 13.55 -16.48
N LEU A 99 6.59 13.85 -17.01
CA LEU A 99 5.88 15.10 -16.70
C LEU A 99 5.45 15.16 -15.23
N THR A 100 5.04 14.04 -14.64
CA THR A 100 4.77 13.93 -13.20
C THR A 100 6.02 14.24 -12.38
N VAL A 101 7.18 13.67 -12.73
CA VAL A 101 8.45 13.99 -12.04
C VAL A 101 8.82 15.46 -12.21
N VAL A 102 8.73 16.02 -13.42
CA VAL A 102 9.06 17.43 -13.68
C VAL A 102 8.17 18.36 -12.85
N PHE A 103 6.87 18.07 -12.77
CA PHE A 103 5.97 18.83 -11.91
C PHE A 103 6.34 18.66 -10.43
N GLY A 104 6.56 17.43 -9.97
CA GLY A 104 6.90 17.15 -8.59
C GLY A 104 8.14 17.90 -8.13
N VAL A 105 9.24 17.84 -8.90
CA VAL A 105 10.47 18.58 -8.61
C VAL A 105 10.26 20.11 -8.58
N ALA A 106 9.30 20.62 -9.35
CA ALA A 106 9.02 22.06 -9.42
C ALA A 106 8.13 22.57 -8.28
N PHE A 107 7.25 21.73 -7.73
CA PHE A 107 6.17 22.20 -6.84
C PHE A 107 6.00 21.44 -5.53
N LEU A 108 6.51 20.21 -5.39
CA LEU A 108 6.36 19.42 -4.17
C LEU A 108 7.48 19.72 -3.15
N PRO A 109 7.23 19.49 -1.85
CA PRO A 109 8.27 19.58 -0.81
C PRO A 109 9.47 18.70 -1.13
N ARG A 110 10.67 19.14 -0.73
CA ARG A 110 11.91 18.40 -1.05
C ARG A 110 11.94 17.02 -0.40
N ILE A 111 11.33 16.87 0.77
CA ILE A 111 11.31 15.62 1.55
C ILE A 111 10.62 14.46 0.81
N VAL A 112 9.62 14.75 -0.05
CA VAL A 112 8.86 13.73 -0.79
C VAL A 112 9.45 13.38 -2.16
N LEU A 113 10.41 14.15 -2.67
CA LEU A 113 11.00 13.94 -3.99
C LEU A 113 11.80 12.63 -4.15
N PRO A 114 12.55 12.13 -3.15
CA PRO A 114 13.24 10.85 -3.21
C PRO A 114 12.28 9.69 -3.51
N ASP A 115 11.12 9.65 -2.86
CA ASP A 115 10.08 8.66 -3.11
C ASP A 115 9.47 8.82 -4.49
N LEU A 116 9.11 10.05 -4.88
CA LEU A 116 8.59 10.33 -6.21
C LEU A 116 9.52 9.77 -7.32
N LEU A 117 10.83 9.92 -7.17
CA LEU A 117 11.81 9.41 -8.14
C LEU A 117 11.95 7.88 -8.11
N THR A 118 11.90 7.28 -6.92
CA THR A 118 11.93 5.82 -6.75
C THR A 118 10.70 5.17 -7.38
N GLU A 119 9.52 5.74 -7.14
CA GLU A 119 8.24 5.31 -7.71
C GLU A 119 8.16 5.55 -9.22
N ALA A 120 8.74 6.65 -9.71
CA ALA A 120 8.85 6.90 -11.15
C ALA A 120 9.74 5.84 -11.82
N ALA A 121 10.85 5.47 -11.19
CA ALA A 121 11.74 4.41 -11.70
C ALA A 121 11.02 3.06 -11.73
N ALA A 122 10.28 2.71 -10.67
CA ALA A 122 9.47 1.49 -10.62
C ALA A 122 8.37 1.49 -11.70
N THR A 123 7.69 2.62 -11.88
CA THR A 123 6.69 2.84 -12.94
C THR A 123 7.28 2.65 -14.34
N ILE A 124 8.43 3.24 -14.62
CA ILE A 124 9.10 3.11 -15.93
C ILE A 124 9.54 1.67 -16.21
N ALA A 125 9.85 0.91 -15.16
CA ALA A 125 10.15 -0.51 -15.21
C ALA A 125 8.91 -1.43 -15.20
N TYR A 126 7.68 -0.90 -15.11
CA TYR A 126 6.43 -1.66 -14.96
C TYR A 126 6.39 -2.61 -13.74
N ILE A 127 7.01 -2.20 -12.64
CA ILE A 127 6.95 -2.90 -11.34
C ILE A 127 6.43 -2.03 -10.17
N PRO A 128 5.66 -0.95 -10.37
CA PRO A 128 5.20 -0.14 -9.24
C PRO A 128 4.27 -0.92 -8.32
N ASN A 129 3.53 -1.90 -8.83
CA ASN A 129 2.70 -2.79 -8.03
C ASN A 129 3.51 -3.61 -7.02
N MET A 130 4.73 -4.05 -7.37
CA MET A 130 5.59 -4.77 -6.42
C MET A 130 6.12 -3.83 -5.33
N LEU A 131 6.44 -2.59 -5.70
CA LEU A 131 6.87 -1.56 -4.76
C LEU A 131 5.77 -1.26 -3.74
N PHE A 132 4.53 -1.02 -4.19
CA PHE A 132 3.40 -0.74 -3.30
C PHE A 132 3.01 -1.95 -2.43
N ALA A 133 3.13 -3.17 -2.95
CA ALA A 133 2.96 -4.39 -2.14
C ALA A 133 4.02 -4.49 -1.03
N TRP A 134 5.28 -4.16 -1.35
CA TRP A 134 6.39 -4.18 -0.39
C TRP A 134 6.27 -3.10 0.68
N ARG A 135 5.77 -1.92 0.30
CA ARG A 135 5.46 -0.80 1.20
C ARG A 135 4.14 -0.99 1.98
N SER A 136 3.49 -2.15 1.85
CA SER A 136 2.20 -2.45 2.50
C SER A 136 1.13 -1.37 2.30
N THR A 137 1.13 -0.71 1.13
CA THR A 137 0.19 0.38 0.84
C THR A 137 -1.25 -0.12 0.89
N ASP A 138 -2.13 0.58 1.60
CA ASP A 138 -3.57 0.35 1.53
C ASP A 138 -4.14 1.15 0.35
N TYR A 139 -4.59 0.49 -0.72
CA TYR A 139 -5.08 1.22 -1.90
C TYR A 139 -6.40 1.96 -1.63
N LEU A 140 -7.26 1.43 -0.77
CA LEU A 140 -8.62 1.92 -0.56
C LEU A 140 -8.73 2.90 0.60
N ALA A 141 -7.76 2.90 1.51
CA ALA A 141 -7.72 3.77 2.68
C ALA A 141 -6.51 4.71 2.75
N ASN A 142 -5.54 4.64 1.82
CA ASN A 142 -4.43 5.59 1.81
C ASN A 142 -4.92 7.01 1.48
N GLU A 143 -4.75 7.92 2.43
CA GLU A 143 -5.19 9.30 2.36
C GLU A 143 -4.16 10.20 1.63
N SER A 144 -2.88 9.82 1.63
CA SER A 144 -1.78 10.49 0.93
C SER A 144 -1.15 9.67 -0.21
N PRO A 145 -1.94 9.25 -1.23
CA PRO A 145 -1.48 8.30 -2.23
C PRO A 145 -0.43 8.87 -3.20
N SER A 146 0.45 7.96 -3.64
CA SER A 146 1.51 8.25 -4.61
C SER A 146 0.95 8.83 -5.92
N ALA A 147 1.64 9.81 -6.50
CA ALA A 147 1.36 10.34 -7.84
C ALA A 147 1.50 9.28 -8.97
N PHE A 148 2.08 8.12 -8.65
CA PHE A 148 2.25 6.98 -9.54
C PHE A 148 1.34 5.79 -9.18
N GLN A 149 0.56 5.86 -8.11
CA GLN A 149 -0.19 4.72 -7.57
C GLN A 149 -0.99 3.98 -8.64
N HIS A 150 -1.80 4.68 -9.45
CA HIS A 150 -2.60 4.08 -10.53
C HIS A 150 -1.83 3.21 -11.54
N TYR A 151 -0.50 3.35 -11.68
CA TYR A 151 0.29 2.47 -12.56
C TYR A 151 0.39 1.03 -12.05
N TRP A 152 -0.03 0.73 -10.82
CA TRP A 152 -0.02 -0.62 -10.27
C TRP A 152 -0.74 -1.61 -11.21
N SER A 153 -1.90 -1.22 -11.73
CA SER A 153 -2.73 -2.09 -12.56
C SER A 153 -2.06 -2.36 -13.91
N LEU A 154 -1.34 -1.37 -14.46
CA LEU A 154 -0.53 -1.54 -15.66
C LEU A 154 0.65 -2.48 -15.41
N GLY A 155 1.26 -2.43 -14.22
CA GLY A 155 2.30 -3.37 -13.80
C GLY A 155 1.80 -4.81 -13.89
N ILE A 156 0.65 -5.11 -13.29
CA ILE A 156 0.01 -6.43 -13.38
C ILE A 156 -0.29 -6.81 -14.84
N GLU A 157 -0.88 -5.90 -15.62
CA GLU A 157 -1.25 -6.15 -17.01
C GLU A 157 -0.02 -6.52 -17.86
N GLU A 158 1.07 -5.75 -17.75
CA GLU A 158 2.30 -5.98 -18.51
C GLU A 158 3.07 -7.21 -18.02
N GLN A 159 3.08 -7.50 -16.72
CA GLN A 159 3.63 -8.75 -16.18
C GLN A 159 2.84 -9.96 -16.72
N PHE A 160 1.51 -9.89 -16.76
CA PHE A 160 0.70 -10.92 -17.40
C PHE A 160 1.07 -11.08 -18.88
N TYR A 161 1.27 -9.99 -19.63
CA TYR A 161 1.70 -10.08 -21.02
C TYR A 161 3.11 -10.58 -21.22
N LEU A 162 3.98 -10.42 -20.22
CA LEU A 162 5.31 -11.02 -20.25
C LEU A 162 5.21 -12.55 -20.17
N PHE A 163 4.47 -13.09 -19.18
CA PHE A 163 4.44 -14.52 -18.91
C PHE A 163 3.41 -15.30 -19.75
N TRP A 164 2.24 -14.73 -20.02
CA TRP A 164 1.12 -15.43 -20.65
C TRP A 164 1.42 -16.01 -22.06
N PRO A 165 2.08 -15.26 -22.99
CA PRO A 165 2.48 -15.82 -24.28
C PRO A 165 3.45 -16.99 -24.16
N LEU A 166 4.33 -16.98 -23.15
CA LEU A 166 5.29 -18.06 -22.92
C LEU A 166 4.57 -19.33 -22.46
N ILE A 167 3.65 -19.19 -21.51
CA ILE A 167 2.82 -20.29 -21.00
C ILE A 167 2.01 -20.92 -22.13
N LEU A 168 1.26 -20.10 -22.90
CA LEU A 168 0.46 -20.61 -24.02
C LEU A 168 1.33 -21.28 -25.10
N LEU A 169 2.49 -20.72 -25.43
CA LEU A 169 3.40 -21.28 -26.41
C LEU A 169 3.99 -22.63 -25.94
N LEU A 170 4.36 -22.73 -24.67
CA LEU A 170 4.90 -23.94 -24.07
C LEU A 170 3.87 -25.06 -24.09
N VAL A 171 2.66 -24.80 -23.58
CA VAL A 171 1.56 -25.78 -23.57
C VAL A 171 1.16 -26.17 -25.00
N TRP A 172 1.09 -25.21 -25.92
CA TRP A 172 0.79 -25.48 -27.33
C TRP A 172 1.80 -26.43 -27.95
N ARG A 173 3.11 -26.25 -27.67
CA ARG A 173 4.15 -27.15 -28.20
C ARG A 173 4.17 -28.52 -27.54
N MET A 174 4.12 -28.56 -26.20
CA MET A 174 4.17 -29.81 -25.43
C MET A 174 2.95 -30.69 -25.69
N CYS A 175 1.77 -30.08 -25.85
CA CYS A 175 0.51 -30.78 -26.02
C CYS A 175 0.02 -30.77 -27.48
N ARG A 176 0.96 -30.60 -28.43
CA ARG A 176 0.74 -30.75 -29.88
C ARG A 176 -0.44 -29.93 -30.44
N GLY A 177 -0.65 -28.73 -29.89
CA GLY A 177 -1.71 -27.80 -30.32
C GLY A 177 -3.10 -28.10 -29.76
N SER A 178 -3.21 -28.87 -28.68
CA SER A 178 -4.50 -29.24 -28.09
C SER A 178 -5.19 -28.04 -27.42
N ARG A 179 -6.27 -27.55 -28.07
CA ARG A 179 -7.13 -26.48 -27.53
C ARG A 179 -7.76 -26.85 -26.17
N PRO A 180 -8.28 -28.08 -25.95
CA PRO A 180 -8.81 -28.47 -24.64
C PRO A 180 -7.77 -28.39 -23.52
N VAL A 181 -6.51 -28.75 -23.82
CA VAL A 181 -5.44 -28.66 -22.83
C VAL A 181 -5.10 -27.20 -22.52
N LEU A 182 -5.04 -26.32 -23.51
CA LEU A 182 -4.88 -24.88 -23.26
C LEU A 182 -5.99 -24.33 -22.35
N PHE A 183 -7.25 -24.71 -22.60
CA PHE A 183 -8.37 -24.31 -21.77
C PHE A 183 -8.25 -24.85 -20.35
N ALA A 184 -7.95 -26.14 -20.19
CA ALA A 184 -7.77 -26.76 -18.88
C ALA A 184 -6.62 -26.12 -18.08
N THR A 185 -5.46 -25.87 -18.71
CA THR A 185 -4.34 -25.19 -18.07
C THR A 185 -4.70 -23.75 -17.66
N THR A 186 -5.39 -23.01 -18.54
CA THR A 186 -5.88 -21.66 -18.22
C THR A 186 -6.85 -21.71 -17.03
N ALA A 187 -7.74 -22.71 -16.98
CA ALA A 187 -8.71 -22.86 -15.91
C ALA A 187 -8.04 -23.16 -14.57
N VAL A 188 -7.03 -24.03 -14.56
CA VAL A 188 -6.24 -24.34 -13.37
C VAL A 188 -5.50 -23.10 -12.86
N ILE A 189 -4.80 -22.37 -13.74
CA ILE A 189 -4.10 -21.13 -13.36
C ILE A 189 -5.07 -20.09 -12.82
N THR A 190 -6.23 -19.92 -13.47
CA THR A 190 -7.27 -18.98 -13.05
C THR A 190 -7.83 -19.36 -11.67
N ALA A 191 -8.16 -20.64 -11.46
CA ALA A 191 -8.70 -21.11 -10.18
C ALA A 191 -7.65 -21.00 -9.05
N ALA A 192 -6.40 -21.36 -9.31
CA ALA A 192 -5.32 -21.22 -8.35
C ALA A 192 -5.07 -19.76 -7.96
N SER A 193 -5.09 -18.85 -8.94
CA SER A 193 -4.96 -17.41 -8.71
C SER A 193 -6.15 -16.85 -7.91
N PHE A 194 -7.38 -17.30 -8.19
CA PHE A 194 -8.56 -16.88 -7.44
C PHE A 194 -8.50 -17.34 -5.97
N VAL A 195 -8.16 -18.61 -5.73
CA VAL A 195 -8.00 -19.14 -4.36
C VAL A 195 -6.88 -18.42 -3.61
N LEU A 196 -5.75 -18.15 -4.29
CA LEU A 196 -4.66 -17.36 -3.70
C LEU A 196 -5.11 -15.93 -3.37
N GLY A 197 -5.89 -15.31 -4.24
CA GLY A 197 -6.48 -13.98 -4.00
C GLY A 197 -7.41 -13.96 -2.79
N LEU A 198 -8.28 -14.97 -2.62
CA LEU A 198 -9.13 -15.09 -1.43
C LEU A 198 -8.31 -15.22 -0.15
N TRP A 199 -7.36 -16.15 -0.14
CA TRP A 199 -6.50 -16.39 1.02
C TRP A 199 -5.66 -15.17 1.38
N LEU A 200 -5.04 -14.50 0.38
CA LEU A 200 -4.27 -13.28 0.63
C LEU A 200 -5.14 -12.10 1.02
N THR A 201 -6.40 -11.98 0.57
CA THR A 201 -7.27 -10.86 0.99
C THR A 201 -7.54 -10.93 2.49
N GLU A 202 -7.67 -12.13 3.05
CA GLU A 202 -7.84 -12.33 4.49
C GLU A 202 -6.52 -12.22 5.27
N TRP A 203 -5.40 -12.63 4.66
CA TRP A 203 -4.11 -12.71 5.35
C TRP A 203 -3.25 -11.44 5.22
N ARG A 204 -3.10 -10.89 4.01
CA ARG A 204 -2.33 -9.66 3.71
C ARG A 204 -2.92 -8.90 2.51
N GLU A 205 -3.84 -7.97 2.78
CA GLU A 205 -4.57 -7.22 1.76
C GLU A 205 -3.67 -6.52 0.71
N PRO A 206 -2.59 -5.79 1.08
CA PRO A 206 -1.75 -5.11 0.09
C PRO A 206 -1.13 -6.09 -0.93
N TRP A 207 -0.78 -7.30 -0.49
CA TRP A 207 -0.24 -8.34 -1.34
C TRP A 207 -1.33 -8.93 -2.25
N ALA A 208 -2.53 -9.14 -1.71
CA ALA A 208 -3.68 -9.58 -2.49
C ALA A 208 -4.02 -8.58 -3.60
N PHE A 209 -4.00 -7.29 -3.28
CA PHE A 209 -4.41 -6.20 -4.17
C PHE A 209 -3.39 -5.95 -5.29
N PHE A 210 -2.09 -5.87 -4.96
CA PHE A 210 -1.08 -5.42 -5.91
C PHE A 210 -0.33 -6.52 -6.68
N LEU A 211 -0.37 -7.79 -6.25
CA LEU A 211 0.43 -8.82 -6.89
C LEU A 211 -0.27 -9.48 -8.09
N LEU A 212 0.53 -9.81 -9.13
CA LEU A 212 0.02 -10.55 -10.28
C LEU A 212 -0.56 -11.93 -9.89
N PRO A 213 0.09 -12.78 -9.06
CA PRO A 213 -0.44 -14.11 -8.76
C PRO A 213 -1.84 -14.11 -8.11
N SER A 214 -2.18 -13.11 -7.30
CA SER A 214 -3.51 -12.99 -6.66
C SER A 214 -4.57 -12.38 -7.58
N ARG A 215 -4.18 -11.54 -8.56
CA ARG A 215 -5.10 -10.84 -9.46
C ARG A 215 -5.18 -11.45 -10.88
N ALA A 216 -4.29 -12.39 -11.21
CA ALA A 216 -4.19 -12.99 -12.55
C ALA A 216 -5.48 -13.70 -13.00
N TRP A 217 -6.32 -14.16 -12.08
CA TRP A 217 -7.58 -14.82 -12.40
C TRP A 217 -8.56 -13.92 -13.14
N GLU A 218 -8.51 -12.60 -12.96
CA GLU A 218 -9.39 -11.64 -13.65
C GLU A 218 -9.08 -11.58 -15.14
N LEU A 219 -7.78 -11.52 -15.47
CA LEU A 219 -7.28 -11.69 -16.83
C LEU A 219 -7.54 -13.12 -17.33
N GLY A 220 -7.40 -14.11 -16.44
CA GLY A 220 -7.67 -15.52 -16.67
C GLY A 220 -9.11 -15.79 -17.12
N VAL A 221 -10.11 -15.16 -16.52
CA VAL A 221 -11.53 -15.25 -16.93
C VAL A 221 -11.71 -14.75 -18.36
N GLY A 222 -11.07 -13.64 -18.73
CA GLY A 222 -11.04 -13.15 -20.10
C GLY A 222 -10.39 -14.17 -21.06
N ALA A 223 -9.27 -14.76 -20.65
CA ALA A 223 -8.56 -15.77 -21.43
C ALA A 223 -9.37 -17.06 -21.62
N LEU A 224 -10.06 -17.52 -20.56
CA LEU A 224 -10.99 -18.64 -20.60
C LEU A 224 -12.12 -18.39 -21.56
N LEU A 225 -12.72 -17.20 -21.54
CA LEU A 225 -13.77 -16.82 -22.47
C LEU A 225 -13.26 -16.87 -23.92
N ALA A 226 -12.06 -16.35 -24.19
CA ALA A 226 -11.46 -16.41 -25.53
C ALA A 226 -11.30 -17.85 -26.03
N LEU A 227 -10.78 -18.75 -25.19
CA LEU A 227 -10.60 -20.18 -25.51
C LEU A 227 -11.93 -20.93 -25.64
N ALA A 228 -12.90 -20.63 -24.76
CA ALA A 228 -14.23 -21.22 -24.78
C ALA A 228 -14.94 -20.95 -26.11
N LEU A 229 -14.84 -19.73 -26.63
CA LEU A 229 -15.42 -19.36 -27.92
C LEU A 229 -14.78 -20.09 -29.12
N VAL A 230 -13.56 -20.60 -28.96
CA VAL A 230 -12.87 -21.41 -29.98
C VAL A 230 -13.24 -22.89 -29.85
N LEU A 231 -13.37 -23.39 -28.61
CA LEU A 231 -13.73 -24.78 -28.33
C LEU A 231 -15.20 -25.09 -28.59
N TRP A 232 -16.08 -24.14 -28.29
CA TRP A 232 -17.53 -24.31 -28.39
C TRP A 232 -18.13 -23.23 -29.30
N PRO A 233 -18.06 -23.41 -30.63
CA PRO A 233 -18.59 -22.45 -31.61
C PRO A 233 -20.07 -22.09 -31.41
N ARG A 234 -20.88 -23.01 -30.84
CA ARG A 234 -22.30 -22.78 -30.50
C ARG A 234 -22.51 -21.55 -29.60
N LEU A 235 -21.56 -21.23 -28.73
CA LEU A 235 -21.60 -20.01 -27.90
C LEU A 235 -21.62 -18.72 -28.75
N ARG A 236 -21.03 -18.76 -29.96
CA ARG A 236 -21.10 -17.67 -30.94
C ARG A 236 -22.41 -17.66 -31.69
N GLU A 237 -23.01 -18.82 -31.96
CA GLU A 237 -24.16 -18.93 -32.87
C GLU A 237 -25.52 -18.72 -32.17
N ASP A 238 -25.65 -19.10 -30.90
CA ASP A 238 -26.92 -19.00 -30.16
C ASP A 238 -27.23 -17.56 -29.73
N ALA A 239 -28.20 -16.90 -30.39
CA ALA A 239 -28.51 -15.49 -30.15
C ALA A 239 -29.55 -15.21 -29.04
N ARG A 240 -30.33 -16.21 -28.62
CA ARG A 240 -31.54 -16.03 -27.80
C ARG A 240 -31.31 -15.47 -26.38
N TRP A 241 -30.20 -15.83 -25.73
CA TRP A 241 -29.90 -15.47 -24.35
C TRP A 241 -28.93 -14.28 -24.23
N LYS A 242 -28.31 -13.85 -25.35
CA LYS A 242 -27.31 -12.78 -25.37
C LYS A 242 -27.83 -11.42 -24.89
N PRO A 243 -29.05 -10.97 -25.22
CA PRO A 243 -29.57 -9.72 -24.68
C PRO A 243 -29.69 -9.72 -23.15
N TRP A 244 -30.10 -10.86 -22.57
CA TRP A 244 -30.21 -11.02 -21.11
C TRP A 244 -28.84 -11.01 -20.44
N LEU A 245 -27.85 -11.69 -21.01
CA LEU A 245 -26.48 -11.66 -20.48
C LEU A 245 -25.84 -10.27 -20.59
N ALA A 246 -26.13 -9.53 -21.67
CA ALA A 246 -25.66 -8.15 -21.82
C ALA A 246 -26.19 -7.25 -20.69
N TRP A 247 -27.49 -7.31 -20.41
CA TRP A 247 -28.10 -6.53 -19.34
C TRP A 247 -27.70 -6.99 -17.95
N LEU A 248 -27.64 -8.30 -17.71
CA LEU A 248 -27.18 -8.85 -16.45
C LEU A 248 -25.73 -8.44 -16.17
N GLY A 249 -24.87 -8.55 -17.18
CA GLY A 249 -23.46 -8.20 -17.04
C GLY A 249 -23.23 -6.71 -16.78
N ILE A 250 -23.93 -5.83 -17.52
CA ILE A 250 -23.80 -4.39 -17.29
C ILE A 250 -24.46 -3.95 -15.98
N ALA A 251 -25.54 -4.62 -15.55
CA ALA A 251 -26.15 -4.39 -14.26
C ALA A 251 -25.21 -4.80 -13.13
N ALA A 252 -24.49 -5.93 -13.24
CA ALA A 252 -23.49 -6.33 -12.26
C ALA A 252 -22.36 -5.30 -12.11
N VAL A 253 -21.81 -4.81 -13.24
CA VAL A 253 -20.80 -3.72 -13.23
C VAL A 253 -21.37 -2.42 -12.67
N GLY A 254 -22.61 -2.07 -13.02
CA GLY A 254 -23.28 -0.87 -12.51
C GLY A 254 -23.52 -0.95 -11.01
N VAL A 255 -24.19 -1.99 -10.53
CA VAL A 255 -24.52 -2.17 -9.10
C VAL A 255 -23.26 -2.15 -8.24
N THR A 256 -22.20 -2.85 -8.64
CA THR A 256 -20.94 -2.86 -7.89
C THR A 256 -20.29 -1.48 -7.83
N ALA A 257 -20.32 -0.71 -8.92
CA ALA A 257 -19.82 0.66 -8.94
C ALA A 257 -20.56 1.62 -7.98
N PHE A 258 -21.85 1.39 -7.70
CA PHE A 258 -22.65 2.21 -6.77
C PHE A 258 -22.70 1.67 -5.33
N VAL A 259 -22.44 0.38 -5.11
CA VAL A 259 -22.62 -0.28 -3.81
C VAL A 259 -21.31 -0.52 -3.08
N TYR A 260 -20.22 -0.81 -3.80
CA TYR A 260 -18.94 -1.08 -3.15
C TYR A 260 -18.32 0.21 -2.60
N THR A 261 -17.56 0.07 -1.52
CA THR A 261 -16.92 1.16 -0.77
C THR A 261 -15.52 0.73 -0.34
N SER A 262 -14.75 1.63 0.27
CA SER A 262 -13.46 1.30 0.90
C SER A 262 -13.56 0.22 1.98
N ALA A 263 -14.72 0.08 2.63
CA ALA A 263 -14.97 -0.97 3.62
C ALA A 263 -15.27 -2.35 3.00
N THR A 264 -15.32 -2.47 1.67
CA THR A 264 -15.57 -3.75 1.00
C THR A 264 -14.28 -4.56 0.95
N PRO A 265 -14.21 -5.78 1.52
CA PRO A 265 -13.02 -6.63 1.41
C PRO A 265 -12.71 -6.93 -0.06
N PHE A 266 -11.64 -6.34 -0.58
CA PHE A 266 -11.28 -6.37 -2.00
C PHE A 266 -9.79 -6.71 -2.15
N PRO A 267 -9.37 -7.57 -3.10
CA PRO A 267 -10.12 -8.09 -4.24
C PRO A 267 -11.14 -9.18 -3.89
N GLY A 268 -10.89 -10.00 -2.86
CA GLY A 268 -11.88 -10.92 -2.27
C GLY A 268 -12.71 -11.74 -3.27
N TRP A 269 -13.87 -12.23 -2.83
CA TRP A 269 -14.86 -12.84 -3.75
C TRP A 269 -15.70 -11.75 -4.44
N GLN A 270 -15.72 -10.55 -3.89
CA GLN A 270 -16.46 -9.39 -4.34
C GLN A 270 -16.04 -8.98 -5.77
N ALA A 271 -14.74 -9.05 -6.09
CA ALA A 271 -14.26 -8.83 -7.46
C ALA A 271 -14.84 -9.82 -8.49
N ALA A 272 -15.35 -10.98 -8.08
CA ALA A 272 -15.98 -11.93 -9.00
C ALA A 272 -17.22 -11.35 -9.69
N VAL A 273 -17.96 -10.46 -9.02
CA VAL A 273 -19.19 -9.86 -9.54
C VAL A 273 -18.91 -8.98 -10.79
N PRO A 274 -18.05 -7.94 -10.75
CA PRO A 274 -17.74 -7.15 -11.94
C PRO A 274 -16.96 -7.95 -12.99
N VAL A 275 -16.14 -8.93 -12.59
CA VAL A 275 -15.36 -9.78 -13.52
C VAL A 275 -16.26 -10.69 -14.35
N ILE A 276 -17.16 -11.43 -13.70
CA ILE A 276 -18.14 -12.28 -14.38
C ILE A 276 -19.09 -11.39 -15.19
N GLY A 277 -19.56 -10.28 -14.62
CA GLY A 277 -20.40 -9.32 -15.33
C GLY A 277 -19.78 -8.85 -16.64
N THR A 278 -18.50 -8.51 -16.63
CA THR A 278 -17.73 -8.12 -17.81
C THR A 278 -17.64 -9.26 -18.83
N ALA A 279 -17.35 -10.49 -18.38
CA ALA A 279 -17.30 -11.66 -19.25
C ALA A 279 -18.64 -11.93 -19.93
N LEU A 280 -19.77 -11.74 -19.23
CA LEU A 280 -21.12 -11.86 -19.78
C LEU A 280 -21.39 -10.83 -20.88
N VAL A 281 -20.98 -9.56 -20.68
CA VAL A 281 -21.10 -8.51 -21.70
C VAL A 281 -20.28 -8.86 -22.95
N ILE A 282 -19.02 -9.28 -22.78
CA ILE A 282 -18.15 -9.68 -23.90
C ILE A 282 -18.75 -10.86 -24.67
N LEU A 283 -19.24 -11.89 -23.96
CA LEU A 283 -19.89 -13.07 -24.53
C LEU A 283 -21.14 -12.68 -25.33
N ALA A 284 -21.98 -11.81 -24.78
CA ALA A 284 -23.19 -11.32 -25.43
C ALA A 284 -22.92 -10.56 -26.73
N GLY A 285 -21.76 -9.89 -26.84
CA GLY A 285 -21.32 -9.23 -28.06
C GLY A 285 -20.77 -10.17 -29.15
N THR A 286 -20.61 -11.47 -28.87
CA THR A 286 -20.10 -12.44 -29.87
C THR A 286 -21.17 -12.87 -30.88
N GLY A 287 -20.75 -13.23 -32.10
CA GLY A 287 -21.65 -13.81 -33.11
C GLY A 287 -22.49 -12.82 -33.92
N VAL A 288 -22.32 -11.52 -33.70
CA VAL A 288 -23.00 -10.48 -34.47
C VAL A 288 -21.99 -9.84 -35.43
N GLY A 289 -22.13 -10.15 -36.72
CA GLY A 289 -21.46 -9.42 -37.80
C GLY A 289 -20.22 -10.08 -38.41
N ALA A 290 -20.35 -11.27 -38.98
CA ALA A 290 -19.50 -11.70 -40.09
C ALA A 290 -20.32 -11.64 -41.39
N GLY A 291 -20.41 -10.47 -42.02
CA GLY A 291 -20.87 -10.34 -43.41
C GLY A 291 -22.02 -9.36 -43.71
N THR A 292 -22.75 -8.88 -42.71
CA THR A 292 -23.76 -7.81 -42.90
C THR A 292 -23.49 -6.72 -41.86
N GLY A 293 -23.54 -5.45 -42.26
CA GLY A 293 -23.18 -4.30 -41.42
C GLY A 293 -24.04 -4.07 -40.16
N ALA A 294 -24.78 -5.08 -39.68
CA ALA A 294 -25.48 -5.07 -38.41
C ALA A 294 -24.48 -5.28 -37.26
N GLN A 295 -23.95 -4.18 -36.74
CA GLN A 295 -23.17 -4.16 -35.51
C GLN A 295 -24.07 -4.46 -34.31
N SER A 296 -23.61 -5.35 -33.41
CA SER A 296 -24.25 -5.73 -32.14
C SER A 296 -25.76 -6.00 -32.18
N GLY A 297 -26.16 -7.28 -32.21
CA GLY A 297 -27.55 -7.74 -32.19
C GLY A 297 -28.27 -7.44 -30.86
N THR A 298 -27.56 -6.92 -29.85
CA THR A 298 -28.14 -6.48 -28.57
C THR A 298 -28.34 -4.96 -28.55
N VAL A 299 -29.36 -4.48 -27.83
CA VAL A 299 -29.60 -3.04 -27.63
C VAL A 299 -28.37 -2.39 -26.98
N LEU A 300 -27.81 -3.02 -25.94
CA LEU A 300 -26.62 -2.53 -25.25
C LEU A 300 -25.44 -2.34 -26.22
N GLY A 301 -25.15 -3.32 -27.08
CA GLY A 301 -24.02 -3.21 -28.00
C GLY A 301 -24.21 -2.11 -29.05
N ARG A 302 -25.45 -1.73 -29.40
CA ARG A 302 -25.72 -0.54 -30.23
C ARG A 302 -25.46 0.77 -29.48
N VAL A 303 -25.81 0.83 -28.20
CA VAL A 303 -25.49 1.99 -27.33
C VAL A 303 -23.97 2.14 -27.20
N LEU A 304 -23.26 1.06 -26.91
CA LEU A 304 -21.79 1.05 -26.81
C LEU A 304 -21.10 1.43 -28.12
N ALA A 305 -21.73 1.18 -29.28
CA ALA A 305 -21.22 1.55 -30.59
C ALA A 305 -21.43 3.04 -30.96
N THR A 306 -22.12 3.83 -30.13
CA THR A 306 -22.32 5.27 -30.38
C THR A 306 -21.02 6.07 -30.26
N ALA A 307 -20.96 7.22 -30.94
CA ALA A 307 -19.74 8.04 -31.02
C ALA A 307 -19.11 8.41 -29.66
N PRO A 308 -19.87 8.75 -28.59
CA PRO A 308 -19.29 9.08 -27.29
C PRO A 308 -18.50 7.91 -26.68
N PHE A 309 -19.10 6.71 -26.62
CA PHE A 309 -18.43 5.53 -26.10
C PHE A 309 -17.22 5.12 -26.95
N GLN A 310 -17.32 5.25 -28.27
CA GLN A 310 -16.17 4.99 -29.15
C GLN A 310 -15.02 5.97 -28.93
N PHE A 311 -15.34 7.25 -28.69
CA PHE A 311 -14.35 8.30 -28.39
C PHE A 311 -13.63 8.02 -27.06
N PHE A 312 -14.36 7.83 -25.97
CA PHE A 312 -13.76 7.55 -24.67
C PHE A 312 -12.97 6.23 -24.67
N GLY A 313 -13.49 5.19 -25.32
CA GLY A 313 -12.76 3.93 -25.47
C GLY A 313 -11.47 4.08 -26.29
N LYS A 314 -11.42 5.06 -27.19
CA LYS A 314 -10.26 5.32 -28.05
C LYS A 314 -9.13 5.96 -27.26
N ILE A 315 -9.46 6.93 -26.42
CA ILE A 315 -8.49 7.64 -25.57
C ILE A 315 -8.28 6.98 -24.20
N SER A 316 -8.99 5.89 -23.88
CA SER A 316 -9.07 5.38 -22.50
C SER A 316 -7.71 5.05 -21.87
N TYR A 317 -6.71 4.64 -22.66
CA TYR A 317 -5.36 4.43 -22.16
C TYR A 317 -4.71 5.75 -21.72
N SER A 318 -4.63 6.74 -22.63
CA SER A 318 -4.12 8.07 -22.30
C SER A 318 -4.91 8.76 -21.18
N LEU A 319 -6.23 8.54 -21.11
CA LEU A 319 -7.08 9.09 -20.05
C LEU A 319 -6.76 8.46 -18.69
N TYR A 320 -6.61 7.13 -18.65
CA TYR A 320 -6.18 6.43 -17.45
C TYR A 320 -4.81 6.90 -16.95
N LEU A 321 -3.87 7.21 -17.84
CA LEU A 321 -2.56 7.72 -17.42
C LEU A 321 -2.62 9.17 -16.88
N VAL A 322 -3.39 10.03 -17.54
CA VAL A 322 -3.35 11.49 -17.29
C VAL A 322 -4.23 11.91 -16.12
N HIS A 323 -5.37 11.24 -15.90
CA HIS A 323 -6.34 11.70 -14.89
C HIS A 323 -5.78 11.72 -13.46
N TRP A 324 -4.99 10.71 -13.09
CA TRP A 324 -4.49 10.53 -11.74
C TRP A 324 -3.51 11.63 -11.30
N PRO A 325 -2.37 11.88 -11.99
CA PRO A 325 -1.47 12.95 -11.59
C PRO A 325 -2.13 14.34 -11.67
N LEU A 326 -3.13 14.54 -12.54
CA LEU A 326 -3.89 15.79 -12.57
C LEU A 326 -4.78 16.01 -11.33
N LEU A 327 -5.17 14.94 -10.64
CA LEU A 327 -5.94 15.01 -9.39
C LEU A 327 -5.02 15.06 -8.17
N ILE A 328 -3.99 14.20 -8.16
CA ILE A 328 -3.11 14.00 -7.00
C ILE A 328 -2.08 15.13 -6.84
N LEU A 329 -1.45 15.60 -7.92
CA LEU A 329 -0.39 16.62 -7.77
C LEU A 329 -0.91 17.95 -7.22
N PRO A 330 -2.07 18.48 -7.66
CA PRO A 330 -2.64 19.68 -7.04
C PRO A 330 -3.01 19.49 -5.57
N GLN A 331 -3.47 18.30 -5.16
CA GLN A 331 -3.75 17.97 -3.76
C GLN A 331 -2.45 17.96 -2.95
N ALA A 332 -1.41 17.25 -3.41
CA ALA A 332 -0.12 17.16 -2.72
C ALA A 332 0.60 18.52 -2.59
N VAL A 333 0.40 19.44 -3.56
CA VAL A 333 0.89 20.83 -3.45
C VAL A 333 0.12 21.62 -2.38
N ARG A 334 -1.18 21.38 -2.25
CA ARG A 334 -2.02 22.01 -1.21
C ARG A 334 -1.78 21.41 0.17
N GLY A 335 -1.31 20.17 0.24
CA GLY A 335 -1.28 19.34 1.45
C GLY A 335 -2.54 18.48 1.53
N TRP A 336 -2.44 17.28 2.09
CA TRP A 336 -3.57 16.34 2.13
C TRP A 336 -4.64 16.73 3.15
N GLY A 337 -4.24 17.45 4.20
CA GLY A 337 -5.14 18.03 5.18
C GLY A 337 -6.15 19.07 4.74
N ASP A 338 -6.01 19.60 3.54
CA ASP A 338 -6.99 20.52 2.96
C ASP A 338 -7.51 19.96 1.64
N PRO A 339 -8.43 18.97 1.68
CA PRO A 339 -8.93 18.30 0.50
C PRO A 339 -9.52 19.28 -0.53
N LEU A 340 -9.20 19.06 -1.81
CA LEU A 340 -9.74 19.83 -2.91
C LEU A 340 -11.27 19.69 -2.95
N PRO A 341 -12.03 20.80 -3.05
CA PRO A 341 -13.48 20.72 -3.14
C PRO A 341 -13.91 19.91 -4.36
N LEU A 342 -14.99 19.14 -4.22
CA LEU A 342 -15.54 18.31 -5.30
C LEU A 342 -15.70 19.04 -6.66
N PRO A 343 -16.14 20.32 -6.73
CA PRO A 343 -16.18 21.04 -8.00
C PRO A 343 -14.81 21.18 -8.69
N VAL A 344 -13.74 21.32 -7.91
CA VAL A 344 -12.36 21.44 -8.41
C VAL A 344 -11.86 20.10 -8.92
N THR A 345 -12.02 19.02 -8.15
CA THR A 345 -11.62 17.68 -8.57
C THR A 345 -12.40 17.22 -9.81
N LEU A 346 -13.69 17.53 -9.91
CA LEU A 346 -14.49 17.30 -11.12
C LEU A 346 -13.99 18.12 -12.32
N ALA A 347 -13.60 19.37 -12.11
CA ALA A 347 -13.01 20.20 -13.16
C ALA A 347 -11.66 19.63 -13.64
N LEU A 348 -10.81 19.15 -12.74
CA LEU A 348 -9.55 18.48 -13.06
C LEU A 348 -9.78 17.15 -13.80
N GLY A 349 -10.75 16.35 -13.34
CA GLY A 349 -11.19 15.13 -14.02
C GLY A 349 -11.71 15.42 -15.44
N ALA A 350 -12.49 16.48 -15.63
CA ALA A 350 -12.94 16.92 -16.96
C ALA A 350 -11.78 17.44 -17.83
N LEU A 351 -10.84 18.18 -17.24
CA LEU A 351 -9.63 18.69 -17.91
C LEU A 351 -8.69 17.56 -18.37
N SER A 352 -8.72 16.41 -17.68
CA SER A 352 -7.97 15.23 -18.11
C SER A 352 -8.38 14.72 -19.49
N ILE A 353 -9.64 14.95 -19.93
CA ILE A 353 -10.16 14.48 -21.22
C ILE A 353 -9.45 15.13 -22.42
N PRO A 354 -9.40 16.48 -22.57
CA PRO A 354 -8.66 17.11 -23.66
C PRO A 354 -7.15 16.81 -23.58
N ILE A 355 -6.56 16.74 -22.39
CA ILE A 355 -5.13 16.41 -22.23
C ILE A 355 -4.86 14.95 -22.67
N ALA A 356 -5.73 14.02 -22.30
CA ALA A 356 -5.68 12.63 -22.74
C ALA A 356 -5.84 12.51 -24.26
N TRP A 357 -6.71 13.31 -24.87
CA TRP A 357 -6.85 13.36 -26.32
C TRP A 357 -5.56 13.88 -27.01
N LEU A 358 -4.92 14.91 -26.45
CA LEU A 358 -3.64 15.43 -26.95
C LEU A 358 -2.53 14.37 -26.82
N CYS A 359 -2.41 13.72 -25.66
CA CYS A 359 -1.46 12.63 -25.43
C CYS A 359 -1.72 11.48 -26.41
N TRP A 360 -2.98 11.08 -26.58
CA TRP A 360 -3.37 10.06 -27.54
C TRP A 360 -2.94 10.43 -28.98
N ARG A 361 -3.24 11.66 -29.41
CA ARG A 361 -3.05 12.13 -30.79
C ARG A 361 -1.59 12.38 -31.16
N PHE A 362 -0.79 12.87 -30.21
CA PHE A 362 0.58 13.35 -30.45
C PHE A 362 1.67 12.43 -29.88
N VAL A 363 1.33 11.54 -28.95
CA VAL A 363 2.29 10.63 -28.30
C VAL A 363 1.93 9.17 -28.59
N GLU A 364 0.73 8.74 -28.21
CA GLU A 364 0.30 7.32 -28.31
C GLU A 364 0.17 6.85 -29.76
N GLU A 365 -0.59 7.58 -30.59
CA GLU A 365 -0.83 7.23 -32.00
C GLU A 365 0.47 7.30 -32.83
N PRO A 366 1.32 8.33 -32.71
CA PRO A 366 2.61 8.35 -33.39
C PRO A 366 3.58 7.27 -32.93
N GLY A 367 3.54 6.85 -31.66
CA GLY A 367 4.35 5.74 -31.14
C GLY A 367 4.08 4.41 -31.84
N ARG A 368 2.83 4.20 -32.28
CA ARG A 368 2.39 3.01 -33.03
C ARG A 368 2.81 3.03 -34.50
N SER A 369 3.21 4.19 -35.02
CA SER A 369 3.50 4.36 -36.44
C SER A 369 4.85 3.73 -36.82
N PRO A 370 4.89 2.83 -37.81
CA PRO A 370 6.15 2.23 -38.30
C PRO A 370 7.07 3.24 -38.98
N LYS A 371 6.59 4.48 -39.22
CA LYS A 371 7.39 5.58 -39.79
C LYS A 371 8.51 6.04 -38.85
N ARG A 372 8.42 5.79 -37.54
CA ARG A 372 9.50 6.09 -36.59
C ARG A 372 10.59 5.01 -36.66
N TRP A 373 11.85 5.41 -36.67
CA TRP A 373 13.01 4.52 -36.89
C TRP A 373 13.11 3.37 -35.86
N TRP A 374 12.80 3.66 -34.58
CA TRP A 374 12.79 2.70 -33.49
C TRP A 374 11.55 1.79 -33.54
N ALA A 375 10.47 2.30 -34.14
CA ALA A 375 9.22 1.59 -34.30
C ALA A 375 9.19 0.66 -35.53
N ALA A 376 10.21 0.72 -36.38
CA ALA A 376 10.27 0.00 -37.66
C ALA A 376 10.63 -1.50 -37.54
N SER A 377 11.25 -1.93 -36.43
CA SER A 377 11.67 -3.33 -36.24
C SER A 377 11.70 -3.74 -34.77
N SER A 378 11.34 -5.00 -34.49
CA SER A 378 11.45 -5.60 -33.17
C SER A 378 12.89 -5.63 -32.64
N ARG A 379 13.89 -5.69 -33.53
CA ARG A 379 15.32 -5.64 -33.18
C ARG A 379 15.77 -4.28 -32.64
N ARG A 380 14.97 -3.22 -32.83
CA ARG A 380 15.30 -1.85 -32.37
C ARG A 380 14.40 -1.41 -31.23
N SER A 381 13.11 -1.74 -31.26
CA SER A 381 12.17 -1.28 -30.25
C SER A 381 12.47 -1.83 -28.85
N LEU A 382 12.87 -3.11 -28.74
CA LEU A 382 13.13 -3.74 -27.44
C LEU A 382 14.42 -3.20 -26.78
N PRO A 383 15.57 -3.12 -27.47
CA PRO A 383 16.77 -2.54 -26.87
C PRO A 383 16.61 -1.05 -26.54
N VAL A 384 15.89 -0.27 -27.35
CA VAL A 384 15.63 1.15 -27.05
C VAL A 384 14.76 1.30 -25.80
N ALA A 385 13.73 0.47 -25.65
CA ALA A 385 12.92 0.46 -24.43
C ALA A 385 13.74 0.08 -23.19
N LEU A 386 14.56 -0.98 -23.30
CA LEU A 386 15.41 -1.39 -22.18
C LEU A 386 16.45 -0.30 -21.84
N ALA A 387 17.14 0.24 -22.83
CA ALA A 387 18.13 1.29 -22.64
C ALA A 387 17.51 2.57 -22.05
N GLY A 388 16.30 2.95 -22.48
CA GLY A 388 15.58 4.09 -21.92
C GLY A 388 15.20 3.89 -20.45
N ALA A 389 14.67 2.70 -20.11
CA ALA A 389 14.33 2.37 -18.72
C ALA A 389 15.57 2.35 -17.82
N VAL A 390 16.65 1.70 -18.28
CA VAL A 390 17.93 1.65 -17.56
C VAL A 390 18.53 3.05 -17.41
N ALA A 391 18.56 3.86 -18.48
CA ALA A 391 19.08 5.22 -18.41
C ALA A 391 18.28 6.11 -17.45
N PHE A 392 16.95 5.97 -17.43
CA PHE A 392 16.12 6.68 -16.47
C PHE A 392 16.43 6.23 -15.04
N ALA A 393 16.46 4.93 -14.76
CA ALA A 393 16.76 4.41 -13.42
C ALA A 393 18.16 4.85 -12.94
N LEU A 394 19.16 4.80 -13.83
CA LEU A 394 20.52 5.26 -13.53
C LEU A 394 20.62 6.78 -13.30
N ALA A 395 19.64 7.57 -13.73
CA ALA A 395 19.57 8.99 -13.44
C ALA A 395 18.72 9.27 -12.17
N ALA A 396 17.57 8.61 -12.04
CA ALA A 396 16.60 8.84 -10.98
C ALA A 396 17.09 8.36 -9.61
N ILE A 397 17.71 7.18 -9.52
CA ILE A 397 18.17 6.63 -8.22
C ILE A 397 19.30 7.50 -7.62
N PRO A 398 20.36 7.87 -8.36
CA PRO A 398 21.36 8.79 -7.82
C PRO A 398 20.79 10.17 -7.52
N ALA A 399 19.82 10.66 -8.29
CA ALA A 399 19.16 11.92 -8.01
C ALA A 399 18.33 11.86 -6.70
N ALA A 400 17.61 10.76 -6.46
CA ALA A 400 16.90 10.53 -5.19
C ALA A 400 17.88 10.51 -4.01
N ASN A 401 18.99 9.77 -4.14
CA ASN A 401 20.04 9.74 -3.13
C ASN A 401 20.69 11.13 -2.92
N ALA A 402 20.89 11.90 -3.97
CA ALA A 402 21.43 13.26 -3.85
C ALA A 402 20.45 14.20 -3.13
N LEU A 403 19.14 14.08 -3.40
CA LEU A 403 18.10 14.85 -2.73
C LEU A 403 18.00 14.50 -1.24
N ASN A 404 18.14 13.23 -0.87
CA ASN A 404 18.24 12.78 0.53
C ASN A 404 19.41 13.40 1.31
N ASN A 405 20.45 13.87 0.61
CA ASN A 405 21.61 14.51 1.22
C ASN A 405 21.53 16.05 1.22
N ILE A 406 20.47 16.64 0.67
CA ILE A 406 20.26 18.09 0.76
C ILE A 406 19.76 18.40 2.17
N PRO A 407 20.45 19.25 2.94
CA PRO A 407 20.02 19.58 4.29
C PRO A 407 18.63 20.23 4.28
N LEU A 408 17.73 19.70 5.11
CA LEU A 408 16.40 20.24 5.35
C LEU A 408 16.40 20.98 6.69
N ASP A 409 17.15 22.07 6.76
CA ASP A 409 17.31 22.88 7.97
C ASP A 409 17.43 24.38 7.67
N SER A 410 17.34 25.20 8.71
CA SER A 410 17.44 26.67 8.66
C SER A 410 18.88 27.21 8.69
N GLY A 411 19.89 26.35 8.82
CA GLY A 411 21.28 26.72 9.07
C GLY A 411 21.58 27.19 10.49
N LYS A 412 20.58 27.29 11.37
CA LYS A 412 20.73 27.69 12.79
C LYS A 412 20.98 26.45 13.66
N GLN A 413 21.73 26.61 14.75
CA GLN A 413 21.92 25.54 15.74
C GLN A 413 20.83 25.60 16.81
N GLY A 414 20.27 24.44 17.14
CA GLY A 414 19.35 24.24 18.26
C GLY A 414 20.12 23.92 19.53
N GLU A 415 19.52 24.26 20.67
CA GLU A 415 20.06 23.91 21.99
C GLU A 415 19.99 22.40 22.21
N GLN A 416 20.86 21.86 23.06
CA GLN A 416 20.80 20.44 23.42
C GLN A 416 19.47 20.15 24.11
N THR A 417 18.81 19.08 23.69
CA THR A 417 17.55 18.63 24.29
C THR A 417 17.72 18.34 25.77
N THR A 418 16.83 18.91 26.57
CA THR A 418 16.71 18.63 28.00
C THR A 418 15.22 18.49 28.32
N LEU A 419 14.82 17.35 28.88
CA LEU A 419 13.43 17.15 29.27
C LEU A 419 13.03 18.14 30.37
N ALA A 420 11.92 18.83 30.13
CA ALA A 420 11.29 19.73 31.07
C ALA A 420 9.77 19.55 30.97
N LEU A 421 9.07 19.72 32.09
CA LEU A 421 7.61 19.75 32.08
C LEU A 421 7.14 21.00 31.35
N HIS A 422 6.10 20.85 30.53
CA HIS A 422 5.49 21.86 29.68
C HIS A 422 6.51 22.60 28.81
N PRO A 423 7.23 21.86 27.93
CA PRO A 423 8.33 22.44 27.17
C PRO A 423 7.82 23.43 26.12
N THR A 424 8.72 24.33 25.70
CA THR A 424 8.51 25.18 24.52
C THR A 424 9.33 24.64 23.36
N GLY A 425 8.71 24.56 22.19
CA GLY A 425 9.35 24.03 20.99
C GLY A 425 10.44 24.93 20.41
N THR A 426 11.34 24.32 19.64
CA THR A 426 12.32 25.07 18.84
C THR A 426 11.64 25.68 17.62
N ALA A 427 11.71 27.02 17.49
CA ALA A 427 10.97 27.82 16.50
C ALA A 427 11.50 27.72 15.05
N PHE A 428 12.51 26.90 14.79
CA PHE A 428 13.11 26.67 13.47
C PHE A 428 13.61 25.23 13.40
N VAL A 429 13.89 24.72 12.20
CA VAL A 429 14.51 23.41 12.02
C VAL A 429 16.04 23.53 12.16
N PRO A 430 16.66 22.95 13.21
CA PRO A 430 18.10 23.09 13.45
C PRO A 430 18.97 22.33 12.45
N ASN A 431 20.17 22.83 12.17
CA ASN A 431 21.18 22.11 11.36
C ASN A 431 21.85 20.94 12.10
N ASN A 432 21.68 20.89 13.43
CA ASN A 432 22.09 19.79 14.32
C ASN A 432 20.88 19.00 14.84
N LEU A 433 19.76 19.01 14.10
CA LEU A 433 18.57 18.22 14.42
C LEU A 433 18.90 16.73 14.34
N THR A 434 18.52 15.97 15.38
CA THR A 434 18.74 14.52 15.44
C THR A 434 17.43 13.79 15.78
N PRO A 435 17.00 12.79 14.98
CA PRO A 435 17.45 12.55 13.61
C PRO A 435 17.15 13.77 12.70
N SER A 436 17.83 13.88 11.57
CA SER A 436 17.45 14.85 10.53
C SER A 436 16.06 14.54 9.98
N LEU A 437 15.33 15.54 9.46
CA LEU A 437 13.98 15.33 8.91
C LEU A 437 13.89 14.16 7.90
N SER A 438 14.85 14.05 6.97
CA SER A 438 14.88 12.97 5.97
C SER A 438 15.22 11.58 6.52
N ARG A 439 15.47 11.46 7.82
CA ARG A 439 15.80 10.22 8.53
C ARG A 439 14.81 9.95 9.67
N ALA A 440 13.76 10.76 9.80
CA ALA A 440 12.74 10.63 10.84
C ALA A 440 12.11 9.23 10.79
N GLU A 441 11.52 8.86 9.65
CA GLU A 441 10.84 7.56 9.43
C GLU A 441 11.77 6.35 9.69
N ASP A 442 13.08 6.51 9.48
CA ASP A 442 14.07 5.45 9.69
C ASP A 442 14.56 5.33 11.15
N ASP A 443 14.25 6.29 12.04
CA ASP A 443 14.73 6.33 13.43
C ASP A 443 13.89 5.42 14.34
N ASN A 444 13.91 4.13 14.01
CA ASN A 444 13.17 3.07 14.70
C ASN A 444 14.06 2.33 15.72
N PRO A 445 13.50 1.92 16.87
CA PRO A 445 14.18 1.05 17.82
C PRO A 445 14.73 -0.23 17.16
N ILE A 446 15.91 -0.70 17.60
CA ILE A 446 16.56 -1.92 17.08
C ILE A 446 15.67 -3.19 17.11
N ILE A 447 14.66 -3.23 17.98
CA ILE A 447 13.72 -4.35 18.09
C ILE A 447 12.89 -4.61 16.82
N TYR A 448 12.79 -3.62 15.92
CA TYR A 448 12.19 -3.82 14.60
C TYR A 448 13.10 -4.62 13.66
N ASP A 449 14.43 -4.47 13.78
CA ASP A 449 15.41 -5.12 12.92
C ASP A 449 15.77 -6.54 13.39
N ASP A 450 15.84 -6.75 14.70
CA ASP A 450 16.14 -8.07 15.28
C ASP A 450 14.90 -8.97 15.40
N GLY A 451 13.70 -8.41 15.16
CA GLY A 451 12.40 -9.07 15.18
C GLY A 451 11.83 -9.31 16.59
N CYS A 452 12.29 -8.57 17.60
CA CYS A 452 11.71 -8.57 18.96
C CYS A 452 10.45 -7.70 19.09
N HIS A 453 10.19 -6.83 18.12
CA HIS A 453 8.85 -6.30 17.87
C HIS A 453 8.12 -7.26 16.92
N LEU A 454 7.13 -7.98 17.44
CA LEU A 454 6.41 -8.99 16.65
C LEU A 454 5.55 -8.31 15.57
N ASP A 455 5.49 -8.93 14.40
CA ASP A 455 4.57 -8.53 13.34
C ASP A 455 3.11 -8.77 13.74
N GLN A 456 2.15 -8.39 12.90
CA GLN A 456 0.72 -8.56 13.20
C GLN A 456 0.27 -10.02 13.25
N ASP A 457 1.03 -10.97 12.71
CA ASP A 457 0.60 -12.37 12.53
C ASP A 457 1.07 -13.30 13.67
N THR A 458 2.20 -12.98 14.31
CA THR A 458 2.87 -13.88 15.25
C THR A 458 2.24 -13.84 16.65
N THR A 459 1.80 -14.98 17.19
CA THR A 459 1.28 -15.08 18.58
C THR A 459 2.29 -15.68 19.56
N GLU A 460 3.26 -16.45 19.04
CA GLU A 460 4.31 -17.09 19.83
C GLU A 460 5.32 -16.05 20.32
N LEU A 461 5.71 -16.16 21.60
CA LEU A 461 6.75 -15.32 22.17
C LEU A 461 8.12 -15.78 21.68
N ARG A 462 9.02 -14.82 21.49
CA ARG A 462 10.43 -15.09 21.26
C ARG A 462 11.17 -15.25 22.57
N ASP A 463 12.08 -16.22 22.60
CA ASP A 463 12.87 -16.53 23.77
C ASP A 463 14.17 -15.73 23.85
N ASP A 464 14.51 -14.90 22.85
CA ASP A 464 15.79 -14.18 22.71
C ASP A 464 15.69 -12.64 22.81
N CYS A 465 14.56 -12.13 23.33
CA CYS A 465 14.27 -10.69 23.43
C CYS A 465 14.55 -10.10 24.83
N LEU A 466 15.53 -10.67 25.54
CA LEU A 466 16.05 -10.12 26.78
C LEU A 466 17.31 -9.30 26.49
N PHE A 467 17.31 -8.03 26.93
CA PHE A 467 18.35 -7.06 26.72
C PHE A 467 19.07 -6.74 28.03
N THR A 468 20.41 -6.74 27.98
CA THR A 468 21.35 -6.46 29.08
C THR A 468 22.60 -5.79 28.52
N SER A 469 23.59 -5.41 29.35
CA SER A 469 24.87 -4.88 28.84
C SER A 469 25.65 -5.89 27.99
N ALA A 470 25.35 -7.19 28.13
CA ALA A 470 25.94 -8.26 27.32
C ALA A 470 25.33 -8.38 25.91
N GLY A 471 24.31 -7.57 25.59
CA GLY A 471 23.53 -7.63 24.36
C GLY A 471 22.18 -8.34 24.54
N ASN A 472 21.54 -8.67 23.41
CA ASN A 472 20.32 -9.48 23.42
C ASN A 472 20.64 -10.96 23.63
N GLY A 473 19.77 -11.68 24.34
CA GLY A 473 20.03 -13.05 24.71
C GLY A 473 18.78 -13.77 25.21
N PRO A 474 18.91 -15.07 25.54
CA PRO A 474 17.75 -15.86 25.89
C PRO A 474 17.18 -15.48 27.25
N VAL A 475 15.84 -15.40 27.37
CA VAL A 475 15.09 -15.14 28.61
C VAL A 475 15.47 -16.14 29.72
N ALA A 476 15.84 -17.37 29.34
CA ALA A 476 16.35 -18.40 30.24
C ALA A 476 17.58 -17.97 31.06
N GLN A 477 18.34 -16.95 30.63
CA GLN A 477 19.46 -16.40 31.41
C GLN A 477 19.00 -15.71 32.71
N VAL A 478 17.75 -15.26 32.78
CA VAL A 478 17.14 -14.71 34.00
C VAL A 478 16.48 -15.81 34.83
N SER A 479 15.96 -16.85 34.18
CA SER A 479 15.22 -17.96 34.83
C SER A 479 16.09 -18.98 35.57
N ALA A 480 17.42 -18.92 35.48
CA ALA A 480 18.36 -19.83 36.14
C ALA A 480 18.48 -19.70 37.68
N SER A 481 17.44 -19.20 38.36
CA SER A 481 17.36 -19.19 39.84
C SER A 481 16.04 -19.73 40.41
N GLY A 482 15.16 -20.29 39.58
CA GLY A 482 13.93 -20.96 40.03
C GLY A 482 14.09 -22.48 40.19
N GLY A 483 14.75 -22.94 41.26
CA GLY A 483 14.63 -24.33 41.73
C GLY A 483 15.75 -25.28 41.32
N GLY A 484 16.80 -25.35 42.15
CA GLY A 484 17.80 -26.41 42.06
C GLY A 484 18.76 -26.35 43.25
N SER A 485 18.63 -27.29 44.19
CA SER A 485 19.64 -27.55 45.22
C SER A 485 20.96 -27.93 44.54
N ALA A 486 21.89 -26.97 44.43
CA ALA A 486 23.27 -27.22 44.08
C ALA A 486 24.18 -26.63 45.17
N THR A 487 24.64 -27.52 46.05
CA THR A 487 25.79 -27.28 46.90
C THR A 487 26.98 -26.88 46.05
N GLY A 488 27.53 -25.69 46.29
CA GLY A 488 28.91 -25.36 45.97
C GLY A 488 29.13 -24.34 44.85
N LEU A 489 28.76 -23.08 45.07
CA LEU A 489 29.48 -21.92 44.55
C LEU A 489 29.48 -20.80 45.60
N SER A 490 30.66 -20.21 45.79
CA SER A 490 30.96 -19.13 46.74
C SER A 490 30.17 -17.84 46.41
N PRO A 491 29.76 -17.05 47.42
CA PRO A 491 29.01 -15.82 47.21
C PRO A 491 29.95 -14.65 46.85
N GLU A 492 30.07 -14.38 45.55
CA GLU A 492 30.29 -13.02 45.05
C GLU A 492 29.11 -12.69 44.14
N SER A 493 27.92 -12.63 44.73
CA SER A 493 26.70 -12.20 44.05
C SER A 493 26.77 -10.68 43.85
N ALA A 494 27.24 -10.23 42.68
CA ALA A 494 26.73 -8.97 42.16
C ALA A 494 25.20 -9.07 42.20
N ALA A 495 24.53 -8.11 42.84
CA ALA A 495 23.07 -8.06 42.83
C ALA A 495 22.63 -8.06 41.36
N ARG A 496 21.81 -9.05 40.97
CA ARG A 496 21.29 -9.08 39.60
C ARG A 496 20.38 -7.86 39.41
N PRO A 497 20.46 -7.17 38.26
CA PRO A 497 19.57 -6.05 38.01
C PRO A 497 18.11 -6.52 38.01
N PRO A 498 17.15 -5.68 38.42
CA PRO A 498 15.74 -6.02 38.39
C PRO A 498 15.28 -6.33 36.96
N LEU A 499 14.48 -7.39 36.80
CA LEU A 499 13.82 -7.70 35.54
C LEU A 499 12.67 -6.72 35.30
N VAL A 500 12.70 -6.04 34.17
CA VAL A 500 11.66 -5.10 33.71
C VAL A 500 11.07 -5.64 32.40
N VAL A 501 9.74 -5.65 32.30
CA VAL A 501 9.02 -6.04 31.08
C VAL A 501 8.40 -4.81 30.43
N LEU A 502 8.57 -4.67 29.12
CA LEU A 502 7.86 -3.71 28.29
C LEU A 502 6.79 -4.44 27.47
N PHE A 503 5.52 -4.12 27.67
CA PHE A 503 4.38 -4.86 27.12
C PHE A 503 3.40 -3.93 26.40
N GLY A 504 3.12 -4.20 25.12
CA GLY A 504 2.06 -3.53 24.36
C GLY A 504 2.31 -3.43 22.86
N ASN A 505 1.76 -2.40 22.23
CA ASN A 505 1.85 -2.23 20.77
C ASN A 505 3.08 -1.42 20.33
N SER A 506 3.07 -0.87 19.11
CA SER A 506 4.16 -0.05 18.59
C SER A 506 4.42 1.23 19.41
N HIS A 507 3.45 1.70 20.18
CA HIS A 507 3.64 2.81 21.12
C HIS A 507 4.37 2.37 22.39
N ALA A 508 4.14 1.15 22.88
CA ALA A 508 5.06 0.55 23.88
C ALA A 508 6.45 0.41 23.29
N ALA A 509 6.57 -0.13 22.07
CA ALA A 509 7.86 -0.30 21.39
C ALA A 509 8.63 1.02 21.23
N SER A 510 7.92 2.15 21.08
CA SER A 510 8.53 3.49 21.01
C SER A 510 9.27 3.89 22.30
N TRP A 511 8.93 3.29 23.44
CA TRP A 511 9.62 3.49 24.73
C TRP A 511 10.77 2.50 24.99
N PHE A 512 10.98 1.52 24.11
CA PHE A 512 12.08 0.57 24.23
C PHE A 512 13.45 1.26 24.35
N PRO A 513 13.81 2.29 23.54
CA PRO A 513 15.12 2.92 23.62
C PRO A 513 15.46 3.51 25.00
N ALA A 514 14.49 4.16 25.65
CA ALA A 514 14.64 4.72 27.01
C ALA A 514 15.02 3.64 28.04
N LEU A 515 14.30 2.51 28.01
CA LEU A 515 14.55 1.38 28.91
C LEU A 515 15.82 0.63 28.54
N ASN A 516 16.09 0.46 27.25
CA ASN A 516 17.28 -0.25 26.77
C ASN A 516 18.56 0.49 27.15
N GLU A 517 18.55 1.81 27.21
CA GLU A 517 19.69 2.58 27.73
C GLU A 517 20.02 2.23 29.19
N LEU A 518 19.01 1.91 30.02
CA LEU A 518 19.23 1.42 31.38
C LEU A 518 19.75 -0.01 31.39
N ALA A 519 19.29 -0.85 30.45
CA ALA A 519 19.78 -2.22 30.29
C ALA A 519 21.24 -2.27 29.83
N GLU A 520 21.65 -1.39 28.91
CA GLU A 520 23.03 -1.23 28.45
C GLU A 520 23.99 -0.82 29.58
N ARG A 521 23.46 -0.16 30.63
CA ARG A 521 24.18 0.26 31.84
C ARG A 521 24.15 -0.78 32.97
N ASP A 522 23.56 -1.96 32.74
CA ASP A 522 23.28 -2.98 33.78
C ASP A 522 22.45 -2.48 34.96
N GLU A 523 21.63 -1.45 34.76
CA GLU A 523 20.70 -0.96 35.78
C GLU A 523 19.43 -1.81 35.85
N ILE A 524 19.02 -2.39 34.71
CA ILE A 524 17.89 -3.33 34.59
C ILE A 524 18.24 -4.49 33.65
N ALA A 525 17.46 -5.57 33.72
CA ALA A 525 17.35 -6.53 32.62
C ALA A 525 16.01 -6.30 31.91
N LEU A 526 16.02 -5.96 30.63
CA LEU A 526 14.80 -5.56 29.90
C LEU A 526 14.30 -6.71 29.02
N LEU A 527 13.06 -7.14 29.24
CA LEU A 527 12.36 -8.06 28.35
C LEU A 527 11.32 -7.28 27.52
N SER A 528 11.51 -7.21 26.21
CA SER A 528 10.56 -6.56 25.30
C SER A 528 9.54 -7.57 24.78
N LEU A 529 8.26 -7.36 25.11
CA LEU A 529 7.12 -8.14 24.65
C LEU A 529 6.15 -7.21 23.93
N THR A 530 6.55 -6.76 22.73
CA THR A 530 5.76 -5.81 21.94
C THR A 530 5.32 -6.39 20.60
N LYS A 531 4.17 -5.96 20.10
CA LYS A 531 3.59 -6.47 18.86
C LYS A 531 2.85 -5.38 18.08
N SER A 532 3.02 -5.35 16.76
CA SER A 532 2.31 -4.40 15.90
C SER A 532 0.80 -4.50 16.10
N SER A 533 0.15 -3.35 16.36
CA SER A 533 -1.31 -3.19 16.46
C SER A 533 -2.02 -3.97 17.59
N CYS A 534 -1.32 -4.72 18.45
CA CYS A 534 -1.95 -5.43 19.57
C CYS A 534 -1.67 -4.73 20.91
N PRO A 535 -2.67 -4.07 21.53
CA PRO A 535 -2.50 -3.41 22.81
C PRO A 535 -2.33 -4.42 23.96
N SER A 536 -1.61 -4.00 25.00
CA SER A 536 -1.53 -4.73 26.27
C SER A 536 -2.85 -4.75 27.01
N ALA A 537 -3.70 -3.73 26.82
CA ALA A 537 -5.07 -3.71 27.32
C ALA A 537 -5.96 -4.66 26.52
N ASP A 538 -6.92 -5.31 27.19
CA ASP A 538 -7.92 -6.17 26.54
C ASP A 538 -9.04 -5.34 25.91
N VAL A 539 -8.76 -4.75 24.75
CA VAL A 539 -9.69 -3.96 23.95
C VAL A 539 -9.89 -4.55 22.56
N SER A 540 -11.02 -4.22 21.94
CA SER A 540 -11.37 -4.68 20.60
C SER A 540 -10.45 -4.06 19.55
N VAL A 541 -9.85 -4.92 18.71
CA VAL A 541 -9.00 -4.51 17.58
C VAL A 541 -9.56 -5.11 16.29
N THR A 542 -9.60 -4.30 15.24
CA THR A 542 -10.05 -4.72 13.90
C THR A 542 -8.95 -5.35 13.07
N THR A 543 -7.71 -4.88 13.21
CA THR A 543 -6.56 -5.34 12.45
C THR A 543 -5.31 -5.36 13.33
N PRO A 544 -4.69 -6.53 13.59
CA PRO A 544 -5.11 -7.87 13.15
C PRO A 544 -6.45 -8.30 13.79
N PRO A 545 -7.09 -9.39 13.33
CA PRO A 545 -8.26 -9.94 13.98
C PRO A 545 -8.05 -10.06 15.49
N GLY A 546 -9.00 -9.56 16.30
CA GLY A 546 -8.86 -9.49 17.75
C GLY A 546 -8.44 -10.80 18.43
N SER A 547 -8.81 -11.97 17.86
CA SER A 547 -8.37 -13.28 18.36
C SER A 547 -6.86 -13.46 18.39
N ILE A 548 -6.12 -12.88 17.44
CA ILE A 548 -4.66 -12.93 17.39
C ILE A 548 -4.06 -12.10 18.54
N CYS A 549 -4.61 -10.90 18.78
CA CYS A 549 -4.16 -10.08 19.90
C CYS A 549 -4.50 -10.71 21.25
N SER A 550 -5.67 -11.33 21.39
CA SER A 550 -6.06 -12.06 22.61
C SER A 550 -5.13 -13.22 22.90
N GLU A 551 -4.85 -14.08 21.93
CA GLU A 551 -3.95 -15.23 22.09
C GLU A 551 -2.52 -14.79 22.47
N TRP A 552 -1.98 -13.78 21.78
CA TRP A 552 -0.67 -13.24 22.10
C TRP A 552 -0.62 -12.63 23.51
N ARG A 553 -1.64 -11.85 23.89
CA ARG A 553 -1.74 -11.25 25.23
C ARG A 553 -1.80 -12.31 26.33
N ASP A 554 -2.55 -13.39 26.10
CA ASP A 554 -2.59 -14.51 27.04
C ASP A 554 -1.20 -15.13 27.22
N ASN A 555 -0.48 -15.39 26.13
CA ASN A 555 0.89 -15.91 26.20
C ASN A 555 1.83 -14.96 26.96
N VAL A 556 1.74 -13.64 26.73
CA VAL A 556 2.55 -12.63 27.44
C VAL A 556 2.24 -12.65 28.94
N LEU A 557 0.97 -12.67 29.31
CA LEU A 557 0.55 -12.64 30.72
C LEU A 557 0.98 -13.92 31.44
N ASP A 558 0.88 -15.08 30.80
CA ASP A 558 1.38 -16.35 31.34
C ASP A 558 2.91 -16.28 31.57
N ALA A 559 3.67 -15.72 30.63
CA ALA A 559 5.11 -15.51 30.79
C ALA A 559 5.45 -14.53 31.93
N ILE A 560 4.69 -13.45 32.09
CA ILE A 560 4.86 -12.49 33.20
C ILE A 560 4.60 -13.19 34.55
N SER A 561 3.54 -14.00 34.64
CA SER A 561 3.21 -14.76 35.86
C SER A 561 4.31 -15.77 36.23
N GLU A 562 4.97 -16.38 35.24
CA GLU A 562 6.10 -17.29 35.46
C GLU A 562 7.38 -16.55 35.89
N LEU A 563 7.73 -15.46 35.19
CA LEU A 563 8.97 -14.72 35.39
C LEU A 563 8.97 -13.83 36.64
N LYS A 564 7.78 -13.33 37.04
CA LYS A 564 7.59 -12.40 38.17
C LYS A 564 8.56 -11.21 38.13
N PRO A 565 8.52 -10.39 37.04
CA PRO A 565 9.38 -9.23 36.91
C PRO A 565 9.16 -8.23 38.04
N ALA A 566 10.16 -7.39 38.31
CA ALA A 566 10.03 -6.34 39.31
C ALA A 566 9.02 -5.27 38.86
N VAL A 567 9.07 -4.89 37.58
CA VAL A 567 8.18 -3.87 36.98
C VAL A 567 7.70 -4.33 35.60
N VAL A 568 6.42 -4.12 35.30
CA VAL A 568 5.81 -4.28 33.98
C VAL A 568 5.30 -2.93 33.49
N PHE A 569 5.90 -2.41 32.42
CA PHE A 569 5.43 -1.21 31.72
C PHE A 569 4.40 -1.59 30.66
N LEU A 570 3.23 -0.96 30.70
CA LEU A 570 2.15 -1.10 29.72
C LEU A 570 2.09 0.16 28.85
N GLY A 571 2.22 0.00 27.53
CA GLY A 571 2.14 1.12 26.57
C GLY A 571 1.23 0.81 25.38
N ASN A 572 0.38 1.76 24.98
CA ASN A 572 -0.66 1.50 23.99
C ASN A 572 -0.98 2.75 23.17
N ASN A 573 -1.13 2.58 21.85
CA ASN A 573 -1.92 3.50 21.03
C ASN A 573 -3.39 3.44 21.46
N THR A 574 -3.88 4.52 22.06
CA THR A 574 -5.25 4.70 22.57
C THR A 574 -6.21 5.30 21.54
N ASN A 575 -5.69 5.78 20.41
CA ASN A 575 -6.46 6.26 19.26
C ASN A 575 -6.97 5.14 18.35
N MET A 576 -6.52 3.90 18.57
CA MET A 576 -6.95 2.74 17.79
C MET A 576 -8.47 2.59 17.76
N GLY A 577 -9.03 2.64 16.55
CA GLY A 577 -10.46 2.41 16.29
C GLY A 577 -11.42 3.41 16.93
N LYS A 578 -10.91 4.53 17.49
CA LYS A 578 -11.68 5.48 18.32
C LYS A 578 -12.45 4.78 19.44
N THR A 579 -11.86 3.71 19.98
CA THR A 579 -12.39 2.92 21.10
C THR A 579 -12.73 3.85 22.27
N PRO A 580 -13.91 3.71 22.89
CA PRO A 580 -14.37 4.67 23.89
C PRO A 580 -13.67 4.46 25.26
N PRO A 581 -13.65 5.47 26.14
CA PRO A 581 -12.90 5.42 27.41
C PRO A 581 -13.26 4.25 28.34
N GLU A 582 -14.52 3.82 28.35
CA GLU A 582 -14.99 2.71 29.18
C GLU A 582 -14.38 1.36 28.78
N GLU A 583 -14.16 1.14 27.48
CA GLU A 583 -13.55 -0.08 26.99
C GLU A 583 -12.06 -0.11 27.30
N TRP A 584 -11.36 1.04 27.16
CA TRP A 584 -9.98 1.18 27.62
C TRP A 584 -9.84 0.94 29.12
N SER A 585 -10.72 1.52 29.93
CA SER A 585 -10.71 1.33 31.39
C SER A 585 -10.88 -0.14 31.77
N GLU A 586 -11.87 -0.81 31.18
CA GLU A 586 -12.11 -2.22 31.45
C GLU A 586 -10.96 -3.12 30.96
N GLY A 587 -10.44 -2.84 29.77
CA GLY A 587 -9.32 -3.57 29.18
C GLY A 587 -8.03 -3.47 30.00
N PHE A 588 -7.70 -2.28 30.50
CA PHE A 588 -6.56 -2.11 31.42
C PHE A 588 -6.81 -2.80 32.76
N ARG A 589 -8.00 -2.67 33.34
CA ARG A 589 -8.36 -3.34 34.60
C ARG A 589 -8.16 -4.86 34.49
N SER A 590 -8.68 -5.47 33.41
CA SER A 590 -8.56 -6.90 33.11
C SER A 590 -7.09 -7.34 33.00
N THR A 591 -6.25 -6.57 32.31
CA THR A 591 -4.82 -6.88 32.17
C THR A 591 -4.06 -6.72 33.48
N ILE A 592 -4.26 -5.61 34.22
CA ILE A 592 -3.54 -5.31 35.46
C ILE A 592 -3.85 -6.35 36.53
N GLU A 593 -5.11 -6.75 36.69
CA GLU A 593 -5.52 -7.75 37.69
C GLU A 593 -4.91 -9.15 37.46
N ARG A 594 -4.46 -9.45 36.23
CA ARG A 594 -3.75 -10.70 35.91
C ARG A 594 -2.26 -10.66 36.25
N ILE A 595 -1.69 -9.48 36.48
CA ILE A 595 -0.28 -9.33 36.86
C ILE A 595 -0.19 -9.34 38.38
N GLU A 596 0.08 -10.52 38.94
CA GLU A 596 0.11 -10.73 40.39
C GLU A 596 1.40 -10.19 41.06
N PRO A 597 1.32 -9.77 42.35
CA PRO A 597 2.49 -9.46 43.16
C PRO A 597 3.53 -10.61 43.19
N PRO A 598 4.84 -10.30 43.28
CA PRO A 598 5.43 -9.02 43.66
C PRO A 598 5.59 -8.01 42.50
N SER A 599 5.17 -8.36 41.29
CA SER A 599 5.33 -7.49 40.11
C SER A 599 4.57 -6.17 40.30
N ARG A 600 5.22 -5.04 40.06
CA ARG A 600 4.59 -3.71 40.01
C ARG A 600 4.21 -3.36 38.58
N VAL A 601 3.10 -2.65 38.39
CA VAL A 601 2.61 -2.27 37.07
C VAL A 601 2.68 -0.76 36.89
N VAL A 602 3.24 -0.32 35.78
CA VAL A 602 3.27 1.08 35.36
C VAL A 602 2.56 1.22 34.02
N VAL A 603 1.50 2.01 33.97
CA VAL A 603 0.80 2.38 32.73
C VAL A 603 1.41 3.67 32.19
N ILE A 604 2.02 3.59 31.01
CA ILE A 604 2.57 4.75 30.30
C ILE A 604 1.42 5.42 29.55
N GLU A 605 1.21 6.71 29.77
CA GLU A 605 0.30 7.52 28.98
C GLU A 605 0.67 7.44 27.49
N ASP A 606 -0.34 7.42 26.62
CA ASP A 606 -0.11 7.43 25.19
C ASP A 606 0.46 8.77 24.72
N VAL A 607 1.28 8.75 23.67
CA VAL A 607 1.87 9.96 23.12
C VAL A 607 0.84 10.75 22.29
N PRO A 608 1.01 12.08 22.15
CA PRO A 608 0.17 12.89 21.28
C PRO A 608 0.16 12.34 19.85
N ASN A 609 -1.03 12.34 19.23
CA ASN A 609 -1.27 11.70 17.95
C ASN A 609 -1.84 12.73 16.95
N PHE A 610 -1.22 12.79 15.77
CA PHE A 610 -1.55 13.75 14.71
C PHE A 610 -2.51 13.18 13.65
N ASP A 611 -2.89 11.89 13.71
CA ASP A 611 -3.71 11.20 12.71
C ASP A 611 -5.10 11.83 12.55
N ASP A 612 -5.66 12.37 13.64
CA ASP A 612 -6.97 13.03 13.61
C ASP A 612 -6.90 14.49 13.12
N LEU A 613 -5.70 15.02 12.85
CA LEU A 613 -5.49 16.35 12.33
C LEU A 613 -5.21 16.30 10.83
N PRO A 614 -6.16 16.76 9.99
CA PRO A 614 -5.97 16.77 8.55
C PRO A 614 -4.65 17.44 8.16
N GLU A 615 -4.31 18.59 8.76
CA GLU A 615 -3.11 19.35 8.38
C GLU A 615 -1.78 18.57 8.56
N PHE A 616 -1.80 17.47 9.30
CA PHE A 616 -0.64 16.63 9.64
C PHE A 616 -0.76 15.19 9.12
N GLU A 617 -1.65 14.93 8.16
CA GLU A 617 -1.83 13.62 7.54
C GLU A 617 -0.53 13.07 6.88
N GLU A 618 0.37 13.95 6.44
CA GLU A 618 1.71 13.57 5.92
C GLU A 618 2.78 13.42 7.01
N GLY A 619 2.44 13.67 8.27
CA GLY A 619 3.39 13.73 9.38
C GLY A 619 3.95 15.14 9.66
N PRO A 620 4.43 15.38 10.89
CA PRO A 620 4.99 16.67 11.28
C PRO A 620 6.30 17.01 10.56
N ASP A 621 7.09 16.02 10.13
CA ASP A 621 8.32 16.20 9.36
C ASP A 621 8.06 16.88 8.00
N VAL A 622 6.95 16.55 7.33
CA VAL A 622 6.57 17.21 6.08
C VAL A 622 6.17 18.65 6.33
N CYS A 623 5.44 18.95 7.41
CA CYS A 623 5.17 20.33 7.83
C CYS A 623 6.47 21.10 8.07
N LEU A 624 7.41 20.52 8.82
CA LEU A 624 8.72 21.13 9.11
C LEU A 624 9.53 21.37 7.84
N SER A 625 9.51 20.44 6.89
CA SER A 625 10.22 20.57 5.61
C SER A 625 9.72 21.75 4.75
N ARG A 626 8.45 22.15 4.92
CA ARG A 626 7.84 23.33 4.29
C ARG A 626 8.16 24.62 5.05
N ASN A 627 8.51 24.52 6.34
CA ASN A 627 8.60 25.63 7.29
C ASN A 627 9.93 25.65 8.06
N LEU A 628 11.07 25.62 7.34
CA LEU A 628 12.39 25.48 7.94
C LEU A 628 12.75 26.60 8.93
N ASP A 629 12.38 27.84 8.63
CA ASP A 629 12.76 29.03 9.42
C ASP A 629 11.76 29.43 10.53
N ASP A 630 10.53 28.90 10.49
CA ASP A 630 9.43 29.22 11.40
C ASP A 630 8.52 28.00 11.57
N THR A 631 8.75 27.23 12.63
CA THR A 631 8.03 25.97 12.91
C THR A 631 6.75 26.17 13.71
N SER A 632 6.35 27.41 14.02
CA SER A 632 5.20 27.71 14.89
C SER A 632 3.89 27.12 14.37
N GLY A 633 3.72 27.04 13.04
CA GLY A 633 2.57 26.41 12.39
C GLY A 633 2.59 24.87 12.40
N CYS A 634 3.66 24.24 12.88
CA CYS A 634 3.81 22.79 12.94
C CYS A 634 3.63 22.22 14.35
N ALA A 635 3.21 23.03 15.32
CA ALA A 635 2.98 22.65 16.71
C ALA A 635 1.49 22.87 17.07
N PRO A 636 0.62 21.86 16.88
CA PRO A 636 -0.80 21.94 17.22
C PRO A 636 -1.03 22.14 18.73
N ALA A 637 -2.24 22.57 19.08
CA ALA A 637 -2.65 22.66 20.47
C ALA A 637 -2.68 21.26 21.10
N ALA A 638 -2.28 21.16 22.36
CA ALA A 638 -2.22 19.87 23.05
C ALA A 638 -3.61 19.19 23.12
N GLU A 639 -4.68 19.97 23.32
CA GLU A 639 -6.06 19.46 23.37
C GLU A 639 -6.55 18.80 22.07
N ASP A 640 -5.92 19.12 20.93
CA ASP A 640 -6.26 18.56 19.63
C ASP A 640 -5.57 17.21 19.37
N LEU A 641 -4.48 16.91 20.09
CA LEU A 641 -3.63 15.71 19.89
C LEU A 641 -3.81 14.65 20.98
N ILE A 642 -4.47 14.99 22.08
CA ILE A 642 -4.55 14.17 23.29
C ILE A 642 -6.01 13.78 23.55
N ARG A 643 -6.24 12.47 23.75
CA ARG A 643 -7.53 11.96 24.24
C ARG A 643 -7.63 12.09 25.75
N ALA A 644 -7.85 13.30 26.24
CA ALA A 644 -7.96 13.59 27.68
C ALA A 644 -9.01 12.72 28.38
N ASP A 645 -10.14 12.45 27.72
CA ASP A 645 -11.21 11.57 28.23
C ASP A 645 -10.73 10.13 28.49
N VAL A 646 -9.92 9.58 27.58
CA VAL A 646 -9.31 8.26 27.74
C VAL A 646 -8.20 8.29 28.77
N ASN A 647 -7.32 9.29 28.72
CA ASN A 647 -6.20 9.41 29.65
C ASN A 647 -6.66 9.51 31.10
N ASP A 648 -7.73 10.28 31.37
CA ASP A 648 -8.35 10.37 32.69
C ASP A 648 -8.94 9.03 33.14
N ALA A 649 -9.65 8.33 32.26
CA ALA A 649 -10.28 7.05 32.58
C ALA A 649 -9.26 5.93 32.84
N VAL A 650 -8.17 5.89 32.05
CA VAL A 650 -7.04 4.98 32.25
C VAL A 650 -6.28 5.30 33.53
N ARG A 651 -6.03 6.58 33.83
CA ARG A 651 -5.39 7.02 35.08
C ARG A 651 -6.18 6.57 36.31
N ASP A 652 -7.48 6.87 36.36
CA ASP A 652 -8.38 6.46 37.44
C ASP A 652 -8.41 4.92 37.60
N THR A 653 -8.31 4.18 36.50
CA THR A 653 -8.24 2.72 36.52
C THR A 653 -6.92 2.21 37.08
N ALA A 654 -5.79 2.76 36.63
CA ALA A 654 -4.46 2.40 37.14
C ALA A 654 -4.38 2.63 38.65
N GLU A 655 -4.79 3.81 39.13
CA GLU A 655 -4.76 4.16 40.55
C GLU A 655 -5.64 3.24 41.41
N ARG A 656 -6.86 2.90 40.94
CA ARG A 656 -7.77 1.99 41.67
C ARG A 656 -7.27 0.54 41.73
N THR A 657 -6.52 0.11 40.73
CA THR A 657 -5.91 -1.23 40.68
C THR A 657 -4.55 -1.29 41.36
N GLY A 658 -4.05 -0.17 41.88
CA GLY A 658 -2.74 -0.08 42.55
C GLY A 658 -1.55 -0.02 41.59
N ALA A 659 -1.79 0.18 40.30
CA ALA A 659 -0.77 0.47 39.30
C ALA A 659 -0.42 1.96 39.31
N ARG A 660 0.80 2.29 38.89
CA ARG A 660 1.23 3.68 38.68
C ARG A 660 0.85 4.15 37.28
N TYR A 661 0.33 5.36 37.17
CA TYR A 661 0.16 6.05 35.89
C TYR A 661 1.33 7.01 35.65
N LEU A 662 1.95 6.96 34.47
CA LEU A 662 3.07 7.83 34.08
C LEU A 662 2.60 8.83 32.99
N PRO A 663 2.36 10.11 33.35
CA PRO A 663 1.79 11.09 32.43
C PRO A 663 2.84 11.72 31.49
N VAL A 664 3.31 10.96 30.49
CA VAL A 664 4.44 11.38 29.63
C VAL A 664 4.17 12.65 28.82
N THR A 665 2.90 12.99 28.59
CA THR A 665 2.51 14.14 27.76
C THR A 665 2.98 15.47 28.34
N ASP A 666 3.11 15.56 29.67
CA ASP A 666 3.60 16.78 30.31
C ASP A 666 5.05 17.12 29.91
N TRP A 667 5.86 16.15 29.48
CA TRP A 667 7.20 16.39 28.95
C TRP A 667 7.25 16.59 27.43
N LEU A 668 6.12 16.35 26.74
CA LEU A 668 5.98 16.48 25.30
C LEU A 668 5.30 17.80 24.92
N CYS A 669 4.38 18.28 25.76
CA CYS A 669 3.47 19.37 25.42
C CYS A 669 3.38 20.42 26.53
N GLY A 670 3.39 21.69 26.11
CA GLY A 670 2.89 22.83 26.89
C GLY A 670 1.46 23.15 26.46
N GLU A 671 1.20 24.41 26.08
CA GLU A 671 -0.05 24.77 25.39
C GLU A 671 -0.14 24.13 23.99
N THR A 672 1.01 23.82 23.39
CA THR A 672 1.16 23.13 22.11
C THR A 672 2.08 21.93 22.28
N CYS A 673 2.00 20.96 21.36
CA CYS A 673 2.92 19.84 21.26
C CYS A 673 3.92 20.08 20.11
N PRO A 674 5.10 20.62 20.39
CA PRO A 674 6.08 20.90 19.35
C PRO A 674 6.74 19.62 18.83
N PRO A 675 6.96 19.50 17.50
CA PRO A 675 7.64 18.35 16.93
C PRO A 675 9.16 18.38 17.11
N ILE A 676 9.72 19.51 17.56
CA ILE A 676 11.14 19.68 17.85
C ILE A 676 11.30 20.25 19.26
N LEU A 677 12.06 19.55 20.11
CA LEU A 677 12.47 19.99 21.43
C LEU A 677 13.99 20.11 21.46
N GLY A 678 14.52 21.30 21.75
CA GLY A 678 15.95 21.57 21.67
C GLY A 678 16.49 21.33 20.26
N ASN A 679 17.23 20.24 20.08
CA ASN A 679 17.76 19.79 18.80
C ASN A 679 17.38 18.34 18.48
N THR A 680 16.34 17.82 19.12
CA THR A 680 15.84 16.46 18.87
C THR A 680 14.47 16.52 18.22
N LEU A 681 14.29 15.75 17.15
CA LEU A 681 12.99 15.55 16.52
C LEU A 681 12.18 14.56 17.36
N VAL A 682 10.98 14.93 17.78
CA VAL A 682 10.17 14.15 18.72
C VAL A 682 9.51 12.95 18.03
N TYR A 683 8.92 13.16 16.86
CA TYR A 683 8.10 12.17 16.17
C TYR A 683 8.76 11.70 14.86
N ARG A 684 8.72 10.40 14.61
CA ARG A 684 9.21 9.81 13.35
C ARG A 684 8.15 9.79 12.24
N ASP A 685 6.88 9.80 12.65
CA ASP A 685 5.68 9.84 11.81
C ASP A 685 4.58 10.63 12.55
N SER A 686 3.31 10.43 12.21
CA SER A 686 2.18 11.13 12.84
C SER A 686 1.89 10.72 14.28
N HIS A 687 2.46 9.64 14.83
CA HIS A 687 2.07 9.18 16.16
C HIS A 687 3.11 8.34 16.94
N HIS A 688 4.27 8.05 16.35
CA HIS A 688 5.37 7.36 17.04
C HIS A 688 6.52 8.32 17.36
N LEU A 689 7.17 8.08 18.49
CA LEU A 689 8.41 8.78 18.85
C LEU A 689 9.58 8.30 17.99
N THR A 690 10.53 9.19 17.77
CA THR A 690 11.86 8.82 17.28
C THR A 690 12.60 8.01 18.35
N GLU A 691 13.45 7.06 17.94
CA GLU A 691 14.35 6.38 18.87
C GLU A 691 15.19 7.39 19.66
N THR A 692 15.71 8.39 18.96
CA THR A 692 16.59 9.42 19.54
C THR A 692 15.89 10.16 20.67
N PHE A 693 14.63 10.57 20.49
CA PHE A 693 13.91 11.31 21.52
C PHE A 693 13.47 10.40 22.68
N SER A 694 13.09 9.15 22.40
CA SER A 694 12.74 8.19 23.44
C SER A 694 13.87 8.00 24.47
N ARG A 695 15.13 7.95 24.02
CA ARG A 695 16.31 7.83 24.91
C ARG A 695 16.41 8.93 25.96
N GLU A 696 15.95 10.14 25.65
CA GLU A 696 15.94 11.27 26.61
C GLU A 696 15.14 10.95 27.88
N PHE A 697 14.18 10.02 27.83
CA PHE A 697 13.37 9.62 28.98
C PHE A 697 14.05 8.61 29.92
N ALA A 698 15.22 8.05 29.57
CA ALA A 698 15.90 7.05 30.40
C ALA A 698 16.04 7.45 31.89
N PRO A 699 16.38 8.71 32.26
CA PRO A 699 16.43 9.13 33.66
C PRO A 699 15.07 9.05 34.38
N ILE A 700 13.98 9.40 33.69
CA ILE A 700 12.61 9.35 34.24
C ILE A 700 12.21 7.90 34.51
N PHE A 701 12.46 7.00 33.55
CA PHE A 701 12.18 5.57 33.73
C PHE A 701 13.03 4.99 34.87
N ALA A 702 14.29 5.39 35.01
CA ALA A 702 15.15 4.95 36.11
C ALA A 702 14.64 5.40 37.50
N ASP A 703 14.11 6.61 37.61
CA ASP A 703 13.45 7.10 38.84
C ASP A 703 12.20 6.27 39.15
N VAL A 704 11.33 6.05 38.16
CA VAL A 704 10.11 5.24 38.31
C VAL A 704 10.45 3.82 38.78
N ILE A 705 11.40 3.15 38.12
CA ILE A 705 11.81 1.78 38.49
C ILE A 705 12.35 1.74 39.91
N ARG A 706 13.18 2.71 40.31
CA ARG A 706 13.71 2.78 41.68
C ARG A 706 12.60 2.96 42.72
N GLU A 707 11.61 3.80 42.45
CA GLU A 707 10.48 4.02 43.37
C GLU A 707 9.59 2.77 43.51
N GLU A 708 9.30 2.09 42.41
CA GLU A 708 8.49 0.87 42.42
C GLU A 708 9.21 -0.31 43.09
N THR A 709 10.53 -0.41 42.93
CA THR A 709 11.33 -1.49 43.53
C THR A 709 11.77 -1.22 44.97
N ALA A 710 11.76 0.04 45.42
CA ALA A 710 12.10 0.39 46.80
C ALA A 710 10.93 0.28 47.79
N SER A 711 9.71 0.01 47.33
CA SER A 711 8.48 -0.01 48.12
C SER A 711 8.20 -1.33 48.88
N ASP A 712 9.24 -2.14 49.11
CA ASP A 712 9.25 -3.36 49.92
C ASP A 712 10.10 -3.16 51.19
#